data_AF-A0A078B557-F1
#
_entry.id   AF-A0A078B557-F1
#
_cell.length_a   1.000
_cell.length_b   1.000
_cell.length_c   1.000
_cell.angle_alpha   90.00
_cell.angle_beta   90.00
_cell.angle_gamma   90.00
#
_symmetry.space_group_name_H-M   'P 1'
#
loop_
_entity.id
_entity.type
_entity.pdbx_description
1 polymer ?
#
loop_
_entity_poly.entity_id
_entity_poly.type
_entity_poly.pdbx_seq_one_letter_code
_entity_poly.pdbx_strand_id
1 'polypeptide(L)'
;MSDDIVTELLQTIDSQKVQLDQLNEENKNLKNENAELKQNVEELTGEIYDLKVKYEGIINDITQNDISSPPPNQNINEDGQQQQLNQQQIEESKCVQLDQQEQQEQKLNLDQLANAINSLEQKQYEDEEMKDESEGLFGDIPEMQKQMIELTLSYQSNSDIHEDEDILIMGEFNNWLPDIMQRLTNQIFLYKVDVLAGYRYRYQFIVNGDITIDTNQEFSESKLGRQTNFKYAIKNPLNQPMIASELTPQVLQKLPSFVHPEMKKLYQKEFYNLQKQNTLMKDVSVRIGSTLIQEEEDKVEQLEDTERKEKLYKYMQRNKYLIQKLNRLREMLNLAEAASEKEGIALTKEQMKGSDEEYQIITSNIRALIKGRYVYSLDDTPINYAIREYKGDTNEILLRRVYDKSGVLLDDKQGLVVNLVSTNEDTFFTKYSLYNLEDENNFKRDMLNTKEHVFTVKYQLMQIDDQMECMPLEVYPTGVQIQDYDIRFNKQAEAITQVINKEFGQVKFQSFRIDQECGYVRGSVTKIYTCEYLANVLNIIHVHVNDTSDEVSIEVDYMDDEQTIKDFEEFKTDVNGQILRYKVLVRDQCINSLLYNGGFGVIEEIPFKEIRMKKDSVMEVKPKIGVEYSTEVMLVEIAKIPICMMASLDKKVINSIVQDFPKHSMNGFCADRCFERLPGYIDINVLSADNCQTLAQGETKIAIPICLLQEASDSLLAKYRQLLDDKKAQESDNISTVLGKIEIVMKHFEDNYNDLKNDLDKMQESLSQLQNQENDLENMVESMKNSEDISQEVQMKMRLITNKSSAVQRRIAAEVRMLKLRSR
;
A
#
# COMPACT_ATOMS: atom_id res chain seq x y z
N MET A 1 -53.47 -47.99 -24.46
CA MET A 1 -52.06 -47.57 -24.52
C MET A 1 -51.24 -48.73 -24.00
N SER A 2 -50.10 -49.05 -24.64
CA SER A 2 -49.20 -50.06 -24.08
C SER A 2 -48.58 -49.56 -22.78
N ASP A 3 -48.23 -50.46 -21.88
CA ASP A 3 -47.61 -50.13 -20.59
C ASP A 3 -46.30 -49.34 -20.78
N ASP A 4 -45.62 -49.54 -21.90
CA ASP A 4 -44.41 -48.78 -22.27
C ASP A 4 -44.69 -47.29 -22.48
N ILE A 5 -45.80 -46.94 -23.16
CA ILE A 5 -46.20 -45.54 -23.39
C ILE A 5 -46.62 -44.86 -22.08
N VAL A 6 -47.26 -45.61 -21.19
CA VAL A 6 -47.65 -45.10 -19.86
C VAL A 6 -46.40 -44.83 -19.02
N THR A 7 -45.39 -45.68 -19.11
CA THR A 7 -44.12 -45.52 -18.38
C THR A 7 -43.31 -44.33 -18.89
N GLU A 8 -43.24 -44.13 -20.21
CA GLU A 8 -42.56 -42.98 -20.83
C GLU A 8 -43.27 -41.64 -20.49
N LEU A 9 -44.60 -41.64 -20.47
CA LEU A 9 -45.38 -40.47 -20.04
C LEU A 9 -45.16 -40.14 -18.56
N LEU A 10 -45.10 -41.15 -17.69
CA LEU A 10 -44.84 -40.94 -16.26
C LEU A 10 -43.43 -40.39 -16.01
N GLN A 11 -42.41 -40.91 -16.72
CA GLN A 11 -41.05 -40.36 -16.65
C GLN A 11 -40.97 -38.91 -17.16
N THR A 12 -41.73 -38.58 -18.20
CA THR A 12 -41.80 -37.21 -18.72
C THR A 12 -42.46 -36.27 -17.71
N ILE A 13 -43.54 -36.71 -17.06
CA ILE A 13 -44.23 -35.95 -16.01
C ILE A 13 -43.31 -35.72 -14.80
N ASP A 14 -42.56 -36.74 -14.36
CA ASP A 14 -41.62 -36.61 -13.25
C ASP A 14 -40.48 -35.64 -13.59
N SER A 15 -39.94 -35.69 -14.81
CA SER A 15 -38.92 -34.74 -15.29
C SER A 15 -39.44 -33.30 -15.31
N GLN A 16 -40.67 -33.09 -15.82
CA GLN A 16 -41.31 -31.77 -15.84
C GLN A 16 -41.58 -31.24 -14.43
N LYS A 17 -41.90 -32.12 -13.48
CA LYS A 17 -42.11 -31.74 -12.08
C LYS A 17 -40.83 -31.27 -11.41
N VAL A 18 -39.70 -31.95 -11.65
CA VAL A 18 -38.38 -31.52 -11.16
C VAL A 18 -37.99 -30.16 -11.74
N GLN A 19 -38.24 -29.92 -13.03
CA GLN A 19 -37.99 -28.62 -13.66
C GLN A 19 -38.87 -27.51 -13.07
N LEU A 20 -40.14 -27.80 -12.78
CA LEU A 20 -41.05 -26.85 -12.15
C LEU A 20 -40.61 -26.50 -10.71
N ASP A 21 -40.14 -27.48 -9.95
CA ASP A 21 -39.64 -27.28 -8.59
C ASP A 21 -38.34 -26.44 -8.59
N GLN A 22 -37.46 -26.65 -9.56
CA GLN A 22 -36.26 -25.81 -9.77
C GLN A 22 -36.63 -24.36 -10.11
N LEU A 23 -37.57 -24.15 -11.04
CA LEU A 23 -38.06 -22.81 -11.41
C LEU A 23 -38.76 -22.10 -10.24
N ASN A 24 -39.42 -22.85 -9.35
CA ASN A 24 -40.04 -22.28 -8.16
C ASN A 24 -39.00 -21.83 -7.13
N GLU A 25 -37.93 -22.60 -6.93
CA GLU A 25 -36.84 -22.21 -6.02
C GLU A 25 -36.03 -21.03 -6.58
N GLU A 26 -35.76 -21.00 -7.90
CA GLU A 26 -35.16 -19.84 -8.56
C GLU A 26 -36.01 -18.58 -8.41
N ASN A 27 -37.34 -18.68 -8.62
CA ASN A 27 -38.25 -17.54 -8.41
C ASN A 27 -38.27 -17.06 -6.95
N LYS A 28 -38.10 -17.98 -5.99
CA LYS A 28 -38.03 -17.64 -4.57
C LYS A 28 -36.71 -16.93 -4.24
N ASN A 29 -35.59 -17.38 -4.80
CA ASN A 29 -34.30 -16.70 -4.67
C ASN A 29 -34.33 -15.30 -5.28
N LEU A 30 -34.87 -15.15 -6.50
CA LEU A 30 -35.04 -13.84 -7.15
C LEU A 30 -35.95 -12.88 -6.36
N LYS A 31 -36.96 -13.40 -5.64
CA LYS A 31 -37.78 -12.58 -4.74
C LYS A 31 -37.01 -12.09 -3.52
N ASN A 32 -36.14 -12.93 -2.95
CA ASN A 32 -35.30 -12.55 -1.82
C ASN A 32 -34.25 -11.51 -2.25
N GLU A 33 -33.61 -11.72 -3.40
CA GLU A 33 -32.63 -10.79 -3.97
C GLU A 33 -33.26 -9.43 -4.30
N ASN A 34 -34.49 -9.41 -4.85
CA ASN A 34 -35.23 -8.16 -5.06
C ASN A 34 -35.61 -7.46 -3.74
N ALA A 35 -35.88 -8.21 -2.66
CA ALA A 35 -36.17 -7.62 -1.36
C ALA A 35 -34.92 -6.98 -0.74
N GLU A 36 -33.77 -7.64 -0.87
CA GLU A 36 -32.46 -7.13 -0.43
C GLU A 36 -32.05 -5.88 -1.23
N LEU A 37 -32.18 -5.92 -2.56
CA LEU A 37 -31.94 -4.75 -3.41
C LEU A 37 -32.83 -3.56 -3.04
N LYS A 38 -34.10 -3.82 -2.70
CA LYS A 38 -35.02 -2.77 -2.27
C LYS A 38 -34.58 -2.14 -0.93
N GLN A 39 -34.11 -2.96 0.01
CA GLN A 39 -33.57 -2.48 1.27
C GLN A 39 -32.32 -1.61 1.06
N ASN A 40 -31.38 -2.06 0.22
CA ASN A 40 -30.17 -1.31 -0.09
C ASN A 40 -30.46 0.05 -0.75
N VAL A 41 -31.48 0.11 -1.62
CA VAL A 41 -31.94 1.38 -2.22
C VAL A 41 -32.54 2.31 -1.16
N GLU A 42 -33.31 1.80 -0.21
CA GLU A 42 -33.86 2.59 0.90
C GLU A 42 -32.75 3.15 1.81
N GLU A 43 -31.73 2.34 2.12
CA GLU A 43 -30.56 2.77 2.91
C GLU A 43 -29.75 3.86 2.20
N LEU A 44 -29.39 3.66 0.93
CA LEU A 44 -28.67 4.65 0.12
C LEU A 44 -29.45 5.96 -0.05
N THR A 45 -30.78 5.88 -0.18
CA THR A 45 -31.63 7.07 -0.27
C THR A 45 -31.59 7.87 1.05
N GLY A 46 -31.52 7.18 2.19
CA GLY A 46 -31.34 7.80 3.51
C GLY A 46 -30.00 8.53 3.63
N GLU A 47 -28.90 7.89 3.23
CA GLU A 47 -27.56 8.48 3.26
C GLU A 47 -27.45 9.74 2.38
N ILE A 48 -28.04 9.71 1.18
CA ILE A 48 -28.09 10.87 0.27
C ILE A 48 -28.86 12.03 0.92
N TYR A 49 -29.95 11.74 1.63
CA TYR A 49 -30.73 12.75 2.33
C TYR A 49 -29.91 13.41 3.47
N ASP A 50 -29.20 12.61 4.27
CA ASP A 50 -28.37 13.12 5.36
C ASP A 50 -27.20 13.99 4.85
N LEU A 51 -26.55 13.58 3.76
CA LEU A 51 -25.52 14.37 3.10
C LEU A 51 -26.05 15.71 2.59
N LYS A 52 -27.25 15.71 2.02
CA LYS A 52 -27.90 16.95 1.55
C LYS A 52 -28.18 17.91 2.71
N VAL A 53 -28.70 17.41 3.83
CA VAL A 53 -28.94 18.21 5.04
C VAL A 53 -27.64 18.80 5.58
N LYS A 54 -26.55 18.02 5.60
CA LYS A 54 -25.23 18.49 6.05
C LYS A 54 -24.68 19.61 5.15
N TYR A 55 -24.84 19.49 3.84
CA TYR A 55 -24.42 20.51 2.87
C TYR A 55 -25.25 21.80 2.98
N GLU A 56 -26.56 21.69 3.17
CA GLU A 56 -27.42 22.85 3.40
C GLU A 56 -27.06 23.59 4.70
N GLY A 57 -26.62 22.87 5.74
CA GLY A 57 -26.06 23.45 6.97
C GLY A 57 -24.81 24.30 6.71
N ILE A 58 -23.83 23.74 5.98
CA ILE A 58 -22.58 24.44 5.64
C ILE A 58 -22.84 25.70 4.81
N ILE A 59 -23.76 25.64 3.85
CA ILE A 59 -24.13 26.80 3.01
C ILE A 59 -24.75 27.92 3.88
N ASN A 60 -25.58 27.57 4.85
CA ASN A 60 -26.19 28.54 5.78
C ASN A 60 -25.16 29.16 6.72
N ASP A 61 -24.17 28.39 7.19
CA ASP A 61 -23.08 28.90 8.04
C ASP A 61 -22.14 29.85 7.26
N ILE A 62 -21.94 29.60 5.97
CA ILE A 62 -21.17 30.50 5.09
C ILE A 62 -21.96 31.79 4.82
N THR A 63 -23.27 31.71 4.62
CA THR A 63 -24.09 32.91 4.32
C THR A 63 -24.42 33.77 5.55
N GLN A 64 -24.37 33.23 6.76
CA GLN A 64 -24.61 34.02 7.99
C GLN A 64 -23.35 34.74 8.52
N ASN A 65 -22.14 34.29 8.18
CA ASN A 65 -20.91 34.92 8.68
C ASN A 65 -20.46 36.17 7.89
N ASP A 66 -21.06 36.46 6.73
CA ASP A 66 -20.71 37.62 5.89
C ASP A 66 -21.51 38.91 6.18
N ILE A 67 -22.46 38.89 7.14
CA ILE A 67 -23.33 40.05 7.41
C ILE A 67 -23.46 40.33 8.92
N SER A 68 -22.35 40.47 9.64
CA SER A 68 -22.35 41.29 10.87
C SER A 68 -20.96 41.53 11.43
N SER A 69 -20.36 42.65 11.09
CA SER A 69 -19.45 43.34 12.02
C SER A 69 -19.57 44.85 11.82
N PRO A 70 -19.99 45.62 12.86
CA PRO A 70 -20.03 47.07 12.80
C PRO A 70 -18.61 47.64 12.94
N PRO A 71 -18.31 48.80 12.34
CA PRO A 71 -16.96 49.37 12.38
C PRO A 71 -16.67 49.92 13.79
N PRO A 72 -15.45 49.71 14.32
CA PRO A 72 -15.06 50.30 15.59
C PRO A 72 -14.75 51.78 15.42
N ASN A 73 -15.35 52.57 16.31
CA ASN A 73 -15.21 54.00 16.38
C ASN A 73 -14.07 54.33 17.34
N GLN A 74 -12.90 54.79 16.86
CA GLN A 74 -11.84 55.32 17.74
C GLN A 74 -11.10 56.51 17.09
N ASN A 75 -11.20 57.65 17.78
CA ASN A 75 -10.22 58.72 17.77
C ASN A 75 -8.86 58.19 18.24
N ILE A 76 -7.74 58.63 17.64
CA ILE A 76 -6.45 59.01 18.30
C ILE A 76 -5.38 59.39 17.23
N ASN A 77 -4.70 60.52 17.52
CA ASN A 77 -3.36 61.06 17.16
C ASN A 77 -2.68 60.81 15.80
N GLU A 78 -2.21 61.92 15.24
CA GLU A 78 -1.60 62.08 13.90
C GLU A 78 -0.18 61.49 13.71
N ASP A 79 0.52 61.06 14.76
CA ASP A 79 1.88 60.48 14.61
C ASP A 79 1.89 58.96 14.31
N GLY A 80 0.76 58.26 14.46
CA GLY A 80 0.64 56.83 14.14
C GLY A 80 0.29 56.53 12.67
N GLN A 81 -0.26 57.51 11.95
CA GLN A 81 -0.72 57.31 10.57
C GLN A 81 0.43 57.13 9.57
N GLN A 82 1.61 57.69 9.84
CA GLN A 82 2.73 57.61 8.90
C GLN A 82 3.52 56.30 8.99
N GLN A 83 3.48 55.62 10.15
CA GLN A 83 4.02 54.25 10.28
C GLN A 83 3.05 53.20 9.73
N GLN A 84 1.74 53.36 9.95
CA GLN A 84 0.75 52.47 9.34
C GLN A 84 0.71 52.58 7.82
N LEU A 85 0.85 53.79 7.24
CA LEU A 85 0.91 53.95 5.78
C LEU A 85 2.14 53.26 5.17
N ASN A 86 3.28 53.31 5.85
CA ASN A 86 4.48 52.59 5.41
C ASN A 86 4.36 51.07 5.59
N GLN A 87 3.69 50.60 6.65
CA GLN A 87 3.43 49.17 6.84
C GLN A 87 2.43 48.63 5.81
N GLN A 88 1.37 49.38 5.50
CA GLN A 88 0.41 49.06 4.43
C GLN A 88 1.09 49.04 3.05
N GLN A 89 1.97 50.00 2.75
CA GLN A 89 2.70 50.00 1.49
C GLN A 89 3.70 48.84 1.38
N ILE A 90 4.30 48.40 2.49
CA ILE A 90 5.17 47.22 2.53
C ILE A 90 4.35 45.93 2.39
N GLU A 91 3.17 45.85 3.00
CA GLU A 91 2.27 44.69 2.89
C GLU A 91 1.63 44.58 1.50
N GLU A 92 1.20 45.70 0.89
CA GLU A 92 0.74 45.74 -0.50
C GLU A 92 1.87 45.36 -1.47
N SER A 93 3.10 45.82 -1.22
CA SER A 93 4.26 45.44 -2.04
C SER A 93 4.60 43.95 -1.91
N LYS A 94 4.45 43.37 -0.70
CA LYS A 94 4.62 41.93 -0.47
C LYS A 94 3.51 41.11 -1.11
N CYS A 95 2.26 41.58 -1.07
CA CYS A 95 1.13 40.93 -1.71
C CYS A 95 1.31 40.89 -3.23
N VAL A 96 1.73 42.01 -3.85
CA VAL A 96 2.02 42.06 -5.29
C VAL A 96 3.22 41.18 -5.67
N GLN A 97 4.23 41.05 -4.80
CA GLN A 97 5.35 40.12 -5.02
C GLN A 97 4.94 38.66 -4.89
N LEU A 98 4.06 38.32 -3.94
CA LEU A 98 3.50 36.98 -3.79
C LEU A 98 2.63 36.62 -4.99
N ASP A 99 1.76 37.52 -5.46
CA ASP A 99 0.96 37.31 -6.66
C ASP A 99 1.83 37.11 -7.92
N GLN A 100 2.94 37.86 -8.04
CA GLN A 100 3.89 37.69 -9.14
C GLN A 100 4.66 36.37 -9.05
N GLN A 101 5.02 35.94 -7.85
CA GLN A 101 5.69 34.66 -7.60
C GLN A 101 4.75 33.49 -7.89
N GLU A 102 3.49 33.58 -7.45
CA GLU A 102 2.45 32.58 -7.69
C GLU A 102 2.11 32.49 -9.18
N GLN A 103 2.05 33.62 -9.90
CA GLN A 103 1.91 33.63 -11.37
C GLN A 103 3.14 33.03 -12.08
N GLN A 104 4.36 33.23 -11.56
CA GLN A 104 5.56 32.61 -12.10
C GLN A 104 5.60 31.09 -11.84
N GLU A 105 5.21 30.64 -10.66
CA GLU A 105 5.10 29.22 -10.31
C GLU A 105 4.00 28.52 -11.10
N GLN A 106 2.83 29.15 -11.25
CA GLN A 106 1.76 28.65 -12.12
C GLN A 106 2.23 28.53 -13.57
N LYS A 107 2.97 29.52 -14.07
CA LYS A 107 3.53 29.49 -15.43
C LYS A 107 4.60 28.39 -15.58
N LEU A 108 5.46 28.20 -14.58
CA LEU A 108 6.47 27.13 -14.58
C LEU A 108 5.81 25.75 -14.55
N ASN A 109 4.76 25.57 -13.75
CA ASN A 109 3.99 24.33 -13.69
C ASN A 109 3.23 24.07 -15.00
N LEU A 110 2.67 25.11 -15.63
CA LEU A 110 2.06 25.01 -16.96
C LEU A 110 3.08 24.64 -18.04
N ASP A 111 4.28 25.21 -17.99
CA ASP A 111 5.36 24.89 -18.94
C ASP A 111 5.88 23.45 -18.71
N GLN A 112 5.97 22.98 -17.45
CA GLN A 112 6.32 21.59 -17.13
C GLN A 112 5.24 20.61 -17.55
N LEU A 113 3.96 20.94 -17.33
CA LEU A 113 2.82 20.15 -17.79
C LEU A 113 2.76 20.12 -19.32
N ALA A 114 2.98 21.25 -19.99
CA ALA A 114 3.05 21.33 -21.45
C ALA A 114 4.23 20.52 -22.01
N ASN A 115 5.38 20.50 -21.33
CA ASN A 115 6.52 19.65 -21.72
C ASN A 115 6.23 18.16 -21.49
N ALA A 116 5.52 17.79 -20.41
CA ALA A 116 5.10 16.42 -20.14
C ALA A 116 4.03 15.95 -21.16
N ILE A 117 3.08 16.82 -21.51
CA ILE A 117 2.09 16.59 -22.56
C ILE A 117 2.79 16.45 -23.91
N ASN A 118 3.68 17.38 -24.29
CA ASN A 118 4.47 17.28 -25.52
C ASN A 118 5.32 16.01 -25.56
N SER A 119 5.89 15.58 -24.42
CA SER A 119 6.63 14.31 -24.30
C SER A 119 5.71 13.10 -24.50
N LEU A 120 4.49 13.12 -23.97
CA LEU A 120 3.51 12.06 -24.13
C LEU A 120 2.93 12.05 -25.55
N GLU A 121 2.68 13.21 -26.13
CA GLU A 121 2.25 13.39 -27.52
C GLU A 121 3.35 12.97 -28.49
N GLN A 122 4.62 13.30 -28.22
CA GLN A 122 5.75 12.86 -29.02
C GLN A 122 5.96 11.35 -28.90
N LYS A 123 5.75 10.76 -27.72
CA LYS A 123 5.78 9.31 -27.53
C LYS A 123 4.57 8.61 -28.18
N GLN A 124 3.39 9.22 -28.13
CA GLN A 124 2.22 8.74 -28.88
C GLN A 124 2.43 8.86 -30.38
N TYR A 125 3.06 9.95 -30.85
CA TYR A 125 3.38 10.15 -32.26
C TYR A 125 4.47 9.18 -32.72
N GLU A 126 5.49 8.90 -31.90
CA GLU A 126 6.48 7.84 -32.15
C GLU A 126 5.82 6.45 -32.14
N ASP A 127 4.88 6.19 -31.21
CA ASP A 127 4.13 4.94 -31.15
C ASP A 127 3.13 4.80 -32.32
N GLU A 128 2.57 5.91 -32.83
CA GLU A 128 1.68 5.99 -33.99
C GLU A 128 2.45 5.93 -35.33
N GLU A 129 3.58 6.63 -35.46
CA GLU A 129 4.48 6.58 -36.61
C GLU A 129 5.15 5.21 -36.70
N MET A 130 5.57 4.62 -35.57
CA MET A 130 5.97 3.21 -35.54
C MET A 130 4.80 2.26 -35.80
N LYS A 131 3.57 2.63 -35.47
CA LYS A 131 2.37 1.86 -35.86
C LYS A 131 2.20 1.90 -37.37
N ASP A 132 2.28 3.05 -38.01
CA ASP A 132 2.15 3.23 -39.46
C ASP A 132 3.31 2.57 -40.24
N GLU A 133 4.56 2.68 -39.77
CA GLU A 133 5.70 1.95 -40.34
C GLU A 133 5.59 0.44 -40.11
N SER A 134 5.04 0.02 -38.95
CA SER A 134 4.74 -1.38 -38.70
C SER A 134 3.54 -1.87 -39.50
N GLU A 135 2.51 -1.08 -39.78
CA GLU A 135 1.34 -1.53 -40.55
C GLU A 135 1.72 -1.83 -42.00
N GLY A 136 2.68 -1.10 -42.57
CA GLY A 136 3.28 -1.40 -43.88
C GLY A 136 4.08 -2.71 -43.93
N LEU A 137 4.79 -3.07 -42.86
CA LEU A 137 5.61 -4.30 -42.75
C LEU A 137 4.82 -5.52 -42.19
N PHE A 138 3.82 -5.27 -41.35
CA PHE A 138 2.98 -6.29 -40.71
C PHE A 138 1.79 -6.69 -41.59
N GLY A 139 1.36 -5.84 -42.54
CA GLY A 139 0.44 -6.22 -43.60
C GLY A 139 0.95 -7.42 -44.41
N ASP A 140 2.28 -7.53 -44.57
CA ASP A 140 2.95 -8.62 -45.28
C ASP A 140 3.14 -9.88 -44.42
N ILE A 141 3.09 -9.80 -43.08
CA ILE A 141 3.33 -10.97 -42.20
C ILE A 141 2.31 -12.10 -42.45
N PRO A 142 0.99 -11.84 -42.50
CA PRO A 142 0.01 -12.87 -42.86
C PRO A 142 0.23 -13.48 -44.25
N GLU A 143 0.86 -12.75 -45.17
CA GLU A 143 1.16 -13.22 -46.52
C GLU A 143 2.46 -14.04 -46.56
N MET A 144 3.47 -13.64 -45.78
CA MET A 144 4.70 -14.41 -45.52
C MET A 144 4.39 -15.74 -44.83
N GLN A 145 3.46 -15.75 -43.89
CA GLN A 145 3.03 -16.94 -43.13
C GLN A 145 2.38 -18.04 -43.96
N LYS A 146 2.13 -17.79 -45.26
CA LYS A 146 1.62 -18.79 -46.21
C LYS A 146 2.72 -19.46 -47.03
N GLN A 147 3.97 -19.03 -46.89
CA GLN A 147 5.07 -19.47 -47.74
C GLN A 147 6.06 -20.34 -46.96
N MET A 148 6.46 -21.46 -47.56
CA MET A 148 7.51 -22.31 -47.01
C MET A 148 8.90 -21.77 -47.42
N ILE A 149 9.85 -21.81 -46.51
CA ILE A 149 11.27 -21.49 -46.74
C ILE A 149 12.17 -22.57 -46.13
N GLU A 150 13.31 -22.83 -46.75
CA GLU A 150 14.34 -23.72 -46.17
C GLU A 150 15.06 -22.99 -45.02
N LEU A 151 14.83 -23.43 -43.79
CA LEU A 151 15.53 -22.97 -42.59
C LEU A 151 16.74 -23.88 -42.33
N THR A 152 17.93 -23.30 -42.36
CA THR A 152 19.17 -24.00 -41.98
C THR A 152 19.48 -23.76 -40.52
N LEU A 153 19.54 -24.81 -39.71
CA LEU A 153 19.93 -24.81 -38.30
C LEU A 153 21.31 -25.45 -38.17
N SER A 154 22.16 -24.89 -37.32
CA SER A 154 23.49 -25.44 -37.05
C SER A 154 23.62 -25.79 -35.58
N TYR A 155 24.58 -26.63 -35.24
CA TYR A 155 25.04 -26.83 -33.87
C TYR A 155 26.56 -26.80 -33.88
N GLN A 156 27.14 -25.99 -32.99
CA GLN A 156 28.58 -25.91 -32.79
C GLN A 156 28.95 -26.45 -31.41
N SER A 157 29.58 -27.61 -31.37
CA SER A 157 30.09 -28.20 -30.13
C SER A 157 31.37 -27.51 -29.66
N ASN A 158 31.50 -27.33 -28.35
CA ASN A 158 32.73 -26.82 -27.72
C ASN A 158 33.85 -27.87 -27.70
N SER A 159 33.54 -29.14 -27.98
CA SER A 159 34.49 -30.26 -28.02
C SER A 159 34.24 -31.15 -29.23
N ASP A 160 35.28 -31.85 -29.69
CA ASP A 160 35.15 -32.85 -30.75
C ASP A 160 34.18 -33.96 -30.33
N ILE A 161 33.19 -34.25 -31.18
CA ILE A 161 32.23 -35.33 -31.01
C ILE A 161 32.73 -36.55 -31.78
N HIS A 162 32.71 -37.73 -31.14
CA HIS A 162 33.23 -38.96 -31.75
C HIS A 162 32.48 -39.30 -33.04
N GLU A 163 33.16 -39.89 -34.03
CA GLU A 163 32.56 -40.21 -35.34
C GLU A 163 31.34 -41.13 -35.26
N ASP A 164 31.25 -41.96 -34.20
CA ASP A 164 30.15 -42.89 -33.96
C ASP A 164 28.95 -42.27 -33.22
N GLU A 165 29.05 -41.01 -32.78
CA GLU A 165 27.99 -40.30 -32.05
C GLU A 165 27.12 -39.46 -33.00
N ASP A 166 25.81 -39.70 -32.99
CA ASP A 166 24.85 -38.87 -33.73
C ASP A 166 24.40 -37.69 -32.88
N ILE A 167 24.30 -36.52 -33.50
CA ILE A 167 23.67 -35.34 -32.90
C ILE A 167 22.26 -35.24 -33.43
N LEU A 168 21.30 -35.22 -32.51
CA LEU A 168 19.89 -35.07 -32.87
C LEU A 168 19.42 -33.64 -32.60
N ILE A 169 18.49 -33.18 -33.41
CA ILE A 169 17.78 -31.91 -33.23
C ILE A 169 16.30 -32.18 -33.05
N MET A 170 15.66 -31.41 -32.18
CA MET A 170 14.21 -31.41 -32.02
C MET A 170 13.72 -29.99 -31.83
N GLY A 171 12.57 -29.67 -32.40
CA GLY A 171 12.01 -28.32 -32.32
C GLY A 171 10.58 -28.25 -32.83
N GLU A 172 10.07 -27.02 -32.91
CA GLU A 172 8.68 -26.77 -33.34
C GLU A 172 8.41 -27.24 -34.77
N PHE A 173 9.44 -27.30 -35.63
CA PHE A 173 9.34 -27.73 -37.03
C PHE A 173 9.14 -29.24 -37.21
N ASN A 174 9.51 -30.07 -36.21
CA ASN A 174 9.38 -31.52 -36.26
C ASN A 174 8.62 -32.08 -35.04
N ASN A 175 7.74 -31.26 -34.46
CA ASN A 175 6.92 -31.63 -33.30
C ASN A 175 7.74 -32.15 -32.12
N TRP A 176 8.93 -31.58 -31.92
CA TRP A 176 9.88 -31.99 -30.89
C TRP A 176 10.27 -33.47 -30.94
N LEU A 177 10.16 -34.12 -32.11
CA LEU A 177 10.70 -35.45 -32.33
C LEU A 177 12.19 -35.35 -32.67
N PRO A 178 13.07 -36.22 -32.13
CA PRO A 178 14.48 -36.20 -32.50
C PRO A 178 14.68 -36.53 -33.99
N ASP A 179 15.50 -35.74 -34.67
CA ASP A 179 15.92 -35.98 -36.05
C ASP A 179 17.44 -35.82 -36.18
N ILE A 180 18.07 -36.57 -37.08
CA ILE A 180 19.53 -36.64 -37.19
C ILE A 180 20.06 -35.42 -37.93
N MET A 181 21.06 -34.75 -37.36
CA MET A 181 21.76 -33.65 -38.02
C MET A 181 22.87 -34.16 -38.95
N GLN A 182 23.08 -33.48 -40.07
CA GLN A 182 24.19 -33.77 -40.97
C GLN A 182 25.52 -33.25 -40.38
N ARG A 183 26.45 -34.16 -40.11
CA ARG A 183 27.81 -33.82 -39.69
C ARG A 183 28.60 -33.19 -40.85
N LEU A 184 29.15 -31.99 -40.64
CA LEU A 184 30.08 -31.33 -41.58
C LEU A 184 31.53 -31.48 -41.12
N THR A 185 31.77 -31.35 -39.81
CA THR A 185 33.04 -31.59 -39.13
C THR A 185 32.76 -32.26 -37.77
N ASN A 186 33.79 -32.61 -37.00
CA ASN A 186 33.61 -33.16 -35.65
C ASN A 186 33.01 -32.15 -34.64
N GLN A 187 32.84 -30.89 -35.02
CA GLN A 187 32.30 -29.84 -34.17
C GLN A 187 31.07 -29.14 -34.77
N ILE A 188 30.85 -29.25 -36.08
CA ILE A 188 29.79 -28.50 -36.79
C ILE A 188 28.80 -29.48 -37.43
N PHE A 189 27.55 -29.32 -37.02
CA PHE A 189 26.42 -30.11 -37.50
C PHE A 189 25.37 -29.18 -38.10
N LEU A 190 24.69 -29.63 -39.16
CA LEU A 190 23.75 -28.82 -39.91
C LEU A 190 22.45 -29.60 -40.15
N TYR A 191 21.32 -28.92 -40.04
CA TYR A 191 19.99 -29.46 -40.29
C TYR A 191 19.20 -28.48 -41.16
N LYS A 192 18.64 -28.99 -42.26
CA LYS A 192 17.82 -28.19 -43.18
C LYS A 192 16.38 -28.66 -43.09
N VAL A 193 15.46 -27.73 -42.88
CA VAL A 193 14.03 -28.03 -42.77
C VAL A 193 13.20 -26.95 -43.43
N ASP A 194 12.20 -27.36 -44.20
CA ASP A 194 11.23 -26.43 -44.78
C ASP A 194 10.22 -26.02 -43.70
N VAL A 195 10.07 -24.72 -43.48
CA VAL A 195 9.19 -24.14 -42.45
C VAL A 195 8.40 -22.96 -42.98
N LEU A 196 7.32 -22.57 -42.30
CA LEU A 196 6.56 -21.37 -42.67
C LEU A 196 7.36 -20.11 -42.31
N ALA A 197 7.43 -19.16 -43.24
CA ALA A 197 8.03 -17.86 -42.96
C ALA A 197 7.17 -17.02 -42.00
N GLY A 198 7.72 -15.95 -41.44
CA GLY A 198 7.02 -15.04 -40.52
C GLY A 198 6.85 -15.58 -39.10
N TYR A 199 7.66 -16.57 -38.69
CA TYR A 199 7.62 -17.14 -37.34
C TYR A 199 9.00 -17.28 -36.70
N ARG A 200 9.01 -17.30 -35.36
CA ARG A 200 10.16 -17.69 -34.53
C ARG A 200 10.06 -19.17 -34.16
N TYR A 201 10.98 -19.99 -34.66
CA TYR A 201 11.07 -21.43 -34.38
C TYR A 201 12.00 -21.69 -33.22
N ARG A 202 11.56 -22.51 -32.25
CA ARG A 202 12.38 -22.96 -31.13
C ARG A 202 12.88 -24.38 -31.36
N TYR A 203 14.07 -24.68 -30.86
CA TYR A 203 14.70 -25.99 -30.95
C TYR A 203 15.71 -26.23 -29.84
N GLN A 204 16.06 -27.50 -29.66
CA GLN A 204 17.09 -28.00 -28.77
C GLN A 204 17.87 -29.13 -29.47
N PHE A 205 19.02 -29.45 -28.92
CA PHE A 205 19.89 -30.52 -29.40
C PHE A 205 19.93 -31.66 -28.39
N ILE A 206 20.11 -32.88 -28.88
CA ILE A 206 20.41 -34.05 -28.05
C ILE A 206 21.83 -34.49 -28.39
N VAL A 207 22.72 -34.37 -27.41
CA VAL A 207 24.14 -34.71 -27.53
C VAL A 207 24.44 -35.75 -26.47
N ASN A 208 24.84 -36.95 -26.91
CA ASN A 208 25.12 -38.08 -26.02
C ASN A 208 23.95 -38.46 -25.09
N GLY A 209 22.72 -38.26 -25.58
CA GLY A 209 21.48 -38.53 -24.83
C GLY A 209 20.99 -37.38 -23.96
N ASP A 210 21.80 -36.35 -23.75
CA ASP A 210 21.43 -35.17 -22.94
C ASP A 210 20.88 -34.04 -23.81
N ILE A 211 19.81 -33.41 -23.32
CA ILE A 211 19.21 -32.24 -23.98
C ILE A 211 20.03 -31.00 -23.65
N THR A 212 20.49 -30.30 -24.68
CA THR A 212 21.33 -29.10 -24.55
C THR A 212 20.92 -28.00 -25.55
N ILE A 213 21.52 -26.83 -25.37
CA ILE A 213 21.43 -25.68 -26.28
C ILE A 213 22.82 -25.34 -26.82
N ASP A 214 22.88 -24.71 -27.99
CA ASP A 214 24.09 -24.08 -28.49
C ASP A 214 24.22 -22.68 -27.87
N THR A 215 25.20 -22.48 -27.00
CA THR A 215 25.45 -21.18 -26.33
C THR A 215 25.96 -20.10 -27.28
N ASN A 216 26.38 -20.47 -28.50
CA ASN A 216 26.82 -19.54 -29.53
C ASN A 216 25.66 -19.00 -30.38
N GLN A 217 24.44 -19.50 -30.16
CA GLN A 217 23.24 -19.07 -30.85
C GLN A 217 22.28 -18.35 -29.90
N GLU A 218 21.35 -17.59 -30.46
CA GLU A 218 20.30 -16.97 -29.67
C GLU A 218 19.46 -18.05 -28.96
N PHE A 219 19.16 -17.82 -27.68
CA PHE A 219 18.34 -18.70 -26.87
C PHE A 219 17.40 -17.90 -25.97
N SER A 220 16.29 -18.51 -25.62
CA SER A 220 15.30 -17.95 -24.70
C SER A 220 14.67 -19.05 -23.86
N GLU A 221 14.15 -18.67 -22.70
CA GLU A 221 13.35 -19.55 -21.89
C GLU A 221 11.99 -19.79 -22.57
N SER A 222 11.65 -21.06 -22.76
CA SER A 222 10.34 -21.47 -23.28
C SER A 222 9.24 -21.16 -22.26
N LYS A 223 7.99 -21.20 -22.72
CA LYS A 223 6.81 -21.03 -21.85
C LYS A 223 6.67 -22.10 -20.75
N LEU A 224 7.49 -23.15 -20.82
CA LEU A 224 7.59 -24.24 -19.84
C LEU A 224 8.86 -24.16 -18.97
N GLY A 225 9.59 -23.04 -18.99
CA GLY A 225 10.79 -22.83 -18.16
C GLY A 225 12.06 -23.53 -18.67
N ARG A 226 12.03 -24.15 -19.86
CA ARG A 226 13.22 -24.78 -20.47
C ARG A 226 13.96 -23.80 -21.37
N GLN A 227 15.28 -23.73 -21.27
CA GLN A 227 16.07 -22.94 -22.23
C GLN A 227 16.07 -23.62 -23.61
N THR A 228 15.78 -22.85 -24.65
CA THR A 228 15.69 -23.30 -26.03
C THR A 228 16.42 -22.33 -26.94
N ASN A 229 17.14 -22.83 -27.94
CA ASN A 229 17.59 -21.98 -29.03
C ASN A 229 16.38 -21.54 -29.86
N PHE A 230 16.51 -20.42 -30.57
CA PHE A 230 15.50 -20.01 -31.53
C PHE A 230 16.10 -19.40 -32.79
N LYS A 231 15.33 -19.47 -33.88
CA LYS A 231 15.68 -18.85 -35.15
C LYS A 231 14.43 -18.29 -35.83
N TYR A 232 14.58 -17.11 -36.42
CA TYR A 232 13.51 -16.49 -37.19
C TYR A 232 13.49 -17.03 -38.61
N ALA A 233 12.33 -17.52 -39.05
CA ALA A 233 12.09 -17.94 -40.41
C ALA A 233 11.57 -16.74 -41.21
N ILE A 234 12.45 -15.97 -41.85
CA ILE A 234 12.08 -14.75 -42.58
C ILE A 234 12.46 -14.93 -44.05
N LYS A 235 11.48 -14.77 -44.94
CA LYS A 235 11.72 -14.81 -46.38
C LYS A 235 12.18 -13.43 -46.86
N ASN A 236 13.32 -13.37 -47.55
CA ASN A 236 13.71 -12.14 -48.23
C ASN A 236 12.83 -11.95 -49.48
N PRO A 237 12.12 -10.81 -49.65
CA PRO A 237 11.35 -10.49 -50.85
C PRO A 237 12.16 -10.50 -52.17
N LEU A 238 13.49 -10.40 -52.14
CA LEU A 238 14.34 -10.30 -53.34
C LEU A 238 15.12 -11.56 -53.75
N ASN A 239 14.93 -12.71 -53.09
CA ASN A 239 15.78 -13.92 -53.28
C ASN A 239 17.30 -13.65 -53.10
N GLN A 240 17.67 -12.50 -52.54
CA GLN A 240 19.02 -12.20 -52.08
C GLN A 240 19.11 -12.62 -50.60
N PRO A 241 20.25 -13.05 -50.07
CA PRO A 241 20.39 -13.26 -48.63
C PRO A 241 20.38 -11.89 -47.94
N MET A 242 19.24 -11.49 -47.35
CA MET A 242 19.23 -10.37 -46.40
C MET A 242 19.86 -10.90 -45.11
N ILE A 243 20.81 -10.16 -44.57
CA ILE A 243 21.35 -10.45 -43.25
C ILE A 243 20.26 -10.03 -42.26
N ALA A 244 19.90 -10.89 -41.31
CA ALA A 244 18.92 -10.58 -40.26
C ALA A 244 19.24 -9.28 -39.48
N SER A 245 20.46 -8.76 -39.61
CA SER A 245 20.91 -7.46 -39.11
C SER A 245 20.22 -6.24 -39.72
N GLU A 246 19.54 -6.37 -40.86
CA GLU A 246 18.83 -5.25 -41.52
C GLU A 246 17.40 -5.05 -40.99
N LEU A 247 16.81 -6.06 -40.34
CA LEU A 247 15.56 -5.90 -39.60
C LEU A 247 15.86 -5.34 -38.22
N THR A 248 15.13 -4.31 -37.80
CA THR A 248 15.29 -3.76 -36.45
C THR A 248 14.99 -4.86 -35.42
N PRO A 249 15.82 -5.01 -34.37
CA PRO A 249 15.60 -6.01 -33.31
C PRO A 249 14.18 -5.98 -32.71
N GLN A 250 13.54 -4.81 -32.73
CA GLN A 250 12.16 -4.60 -32.31
C GLN A 250 11.13 -5.33 -33.18
N VAL A 251 11.33 -5.40 -34.50
CA VAL A 251 10.43 -6.14 -35.42
C VAL A 251 10.60 -7.64 -35.21
N LEU A 252 11.84 -8.11 -35.05
CA LEU A 252 12.14 -9.53 -34.75
C LEU A 252 11.47 -9.98 -33.44
N GLN A 253 11.51 -9.14 -32.40
CA GLN A 253 10.86 -9.44 -31.12
C GLN A 253 9.32 -9.54 -31.21
N LYS A 254 8.70 -8.89 -32.20
CA LYS A 254 7.24 -8.93 -32.43
C LYS A 254 6.79 -10.16 -33.24
N LEU A 255 7.70 -10.93 -33.86
CA LEU A 255 7.32 -12.11 -34.64
C LEU A 255 6.74 -13.20 -33.72
N PRO A 256 5.59 -13.81 -34.09
CA PRO A 256 4.98 -14.86 -33.28
C PRO A 256 5.87 -16.09 -33.27
N SER A 257 5.94 -16.77 -32.12
CA SER A 257 6.54 -18.10 -32.06
C SER A 257 5.66 -19.10 -32.81
N PHE A 258 6.27 -19.90 -33.69
CA PHE A 258 5.56 -21.05 -34.26
C PHE A 258 5.32 -22.08 -33.16
N VAL A 259 4.10 -22.60 -33.09
CA VAL A 259 3.74 -23.70 -32.20
C VAL A 259 3.09 -24.78 -33.06
N HIS A 260 3.67 -25.96 -33.06
CA HIS A 260 3.15 -27.07 -33.85
C HIS A 260 1.69 -27.38 -33.47
N PRO A 261 0.78 -27.72 -34.41
CA PRO A 261 -0.63 -27.99 -34.11
C PRO A 261 -0.86 -29.06 -33.04
N GLU A 262 0.00 -30.07 -32.96
CA GLU A 262 -0.09 -31.11 -31.92
C GLU A 262 0.35 -30.59 -30.55
N MET A 263 1.41 -29.78 -30.49
CA MET A 263 1.84 -29.10 -29.26
C MET A 263 0.77 -28.12 -28.78
N LYS A 264 0.12 -27.40 -29.70
CA LYS A 264 -1.02 -26.54 -29.38
C LYS A 264 -2.15 -27.32 -28.72
N LYS A 265 -2.51 -28.51 -29.23
CA LYS A 265 -3.50 -29.40 -28.59
C LYS A 265 -3.05 -29.88 -27.22
N LEU A 266 -1.76 -30.18 -27.05
CA LEU A 266 -1.19 -30.57 -25.77
C LEU A 266 -1.29 -29.43 -24.75
N TYR A 267 -0.86 -28.22 -25.12
CA TYR A 267 -0.96 -27.03 -24.26
C TYR A 267 -2.39 -26.69 -23.88
N GLN A 268 -3.35 -26.81 -24.82
CA GLN A 268 -4.78 -26.66 -24.52
C GLN A 268 -5.26 -27.71 -23.50
N LYS A 269 -4.88 -28.98 -23.69
CA LYS A 269 -5.23 -30.05 -22.74
C LYS A 269 -4.64 -29.80 -21.35
N GLU A 270 -3.38 -29.38 -21.28
CA GLU A 270 -2.71 -29.03 -20.02
C GLU A 270 -3.36 -27.80 -19.37
N PHE A 271 -3.70 -26.77 -20.15
CA PHE A 271 -4.45 -25.60 -19.69
C PHE A 271 -5.79 -26.00 -19.05
N TYR A 272 -6.61 -26.82 -19.73
CA TYR A 272 -7.89 -27.28 -19.16
C TYR A 272 -7.70 -28.16 -17.92
N ASN A 273 -6.67 -29.00 -17.88
CA ASN A 273 -6.33 -29.78 -16.68
C ASN A 273 -5.97 -28.85 -15.52
N LEU A 274 -5.15 -27.82 -15.77
CA LEU A 274 -4.73 -26.84 -14.76
C LEU A 274 -5.91 -25.97 -14.31
N GLN A 275 -6.79 -25.57 -15.23
CA GLN A 275 -8.04 -24.86 -14.93
C GLN A 275 -8.96 -25.71 -14.04
N LYS A 276 -9.09 -27.02 -14.34
CA LYS A 276 -9.84 -27.96 -13.49
C LYS A 276 -9.20 -28.11 -12.11
N GLN A 277 -7.87 -28.15 -12.03
CA GLN A 277 -7.17 -28.18 -10.74
C GLN A 277 -7.34 -26.86 -9.97
N ASN A 278 -7.36 -25.72 -10.65
CA ASN A 278 -7.54 -24.40 -10.07
C ASN A 278 -8.95 -24.24 -9.49
N THR A 279 -9.98 -24.73 -10.20
CA THR A 279 -11.37 -24.78 -9.69
C THR A 279 -11.55 -25.78 -8.55
N LEU A 280 -10.77 -26.86 -8.53
CA LEU A 280 -10.73 -27.84 -7.43
C LEU A 280 -9.87 -27.41 -6.25
N MET A 281 -9.07 -26.34 -6.36
CA MET A 281 -8.43 -25.76 -5.19
C MET A 281 -9.52 -25.25 -4.27
N LYS A 282 -9.87 -26.09 -3.29
CA LYS A 282 -10.77 -25.69 -2.22
C LYS A 282 -10.15 -24.47 -1.58
N ASP A 283 -10.93 -23.40 -1.57
CA ASP A 283 -10.67 -22.28 -0.68
C ASP A 283 -10.91 -22.79 0.74
N VAL A 284 -9.87 -23.40 1.34
CA VAL A 284 -9.90 -23.86 2.73
C VAL A 284 -9.67 -22.67 3.66
N SER A 285 -9.12 -21.57 3.13
CA SER A 285 -9.05 -20.30 3.84
C SER A 285 -10.45 -19.70 3.99
N VAL A 286 -10.72 -19.13 5.17
CA VAL A 286 -11.93 -18.32 5.38
C VAL A 286 -11.87 -17.17 4.37
N ARG A 287 -12.92 -16.96 3.56
CA ARG A 287 -13.04 -15.72 2.78
C ARG A 287 -13.09 -14.57 3.78
N ILE A 288 -12.02 -13.81 3.85
CA ILE A 288 -11.95 -12.63 4.68
C ILE A 288 -12.54 -11.50 3.83
N GLY A 289 -13.61 -10.88 4.30
CA GLY A 289 -14.24 -9.77 3.59
C GLY A 289 -13.21 -8.69 3.28
N SER A 290 -13.24 -8.17 2.04
CA SER A 290 -12.33 -7.11 1.56
C SER A 290 -12.51 -5.77 2.28
N THR A 291 -13.56 -5.62 3.09
CA THR A 291 -13.99 -4.37 3.75
C THR A 291 -13.25 -4.02 5.04
N LEU A 292 -12.35 -4.87 5.55
CA LEU A 292 -11.79 -4.71 6.90
C LEU A 292 -10.81 -3.54 7.10
N ILE A 293 -10.36 -2.82 6.06
CA ILE A 293 -9.22 -1.88 6.21
C ILE A 293 -9.63 -0.43 6.45
N GLN A 294 -10.67 0.08 5.78
CA GLN A 294 -10.90 1.53 5.80
C GLN A 294 -11.64 2.03 7.05
N GLU A 295 -12.37 1.16 7.77
CA GLU A 295 -13.17 1.55 8.94
C GLU A 295 -12.72 0.90 10.25
N GLU A 296 -11.73 0.00 10.23
CA GLU A 296 -11.37 -0.79 11.42
C GLU A 296 -9.96 -0.59 11.97
N GLU A 297 -9.07 0.25 11.43
CA GLU A 297 -7.72 0.40 12.03
C GLU A 297 -7.76 0.90 13.48
N ASP A 298 -8.65 1.84 13.81
CA ASP A 298 -8.89 2.27 15.19
C ASP A 298 -9.43 1.12 16.06
N LYS A 299 -10.16 0.17 15.46
CA LYS A 299 -10.59 -1.05 16.14
C LYS A 299 -9.47 -2.08 16.22
N VAL A 300 -8.54 -2.12 15.25
CA VAL A 300 -7.41 -3.05 15.22
C VAL A 300 -6.55 -2.86 16.46
N GLU A 301 -6.30 -1.62 16.89
CA GLU A 301 -5.62 -1.33 18.16
C GLU A 301 -6.41 -1.84 19.39
N GLN A 302 -7.75 -1.78 19.32
CA GLN A 302 -8.66 -2.21 20.39
C GLN A 302 -8.97 -3.71 20.38
N LEU A 303 -8.58 -4.46 19.34
CA LEU A 303 -8.79 -5.91 19.29
C LEU A 303 -8.05 -6.58 20.45
N GLU A 304 -8.74 -7.53 21.09
CA GLU A 304 -8.09 -8.44 22.03
C GLU A 304 -6.98 -9.21 21.30
N ASP A 305 -5.88 -9.49 22.01
CA ASP A 305 -4.70 -10.11 21.40
C ASP A 305 -4.98 -11.51 20.85
N THR A 306 -5.96 -12.21 21.41
CA THR A 306 -6.47 -13.49 20.90
C THR A 306 -7.10 -13.34 19.51
N GLU A 307 -7.97 -12.34 19.34
CA GLU A 307 -8.62 -12.03 18.06
C GLU A 307 -7.59 -11.54 17.03
N ARG A 308 -6.65 -10.69 17.45
CA ARG A 308 -5.56 -10.21 16.60
C ARG A 308 -4.70 -11.36 16.09
N LYS A 309 -4.32 -12.28 16.98
CA LYS A 309 -3.54 -13.49 16.64
C LYS A 309 -4.32 -14.39 15.67
N GLU A 310 -5.62 -14.57 15.88
CA GLU A 310 -6.47 -15.36 14.99
C GLU A 310 -6.62 -14.70 13.60
N LYS A 311 -6.84 -13.38 13.54
CA LYS A 311 -6.89 -12.62 12.27
C LYS A 311 -5.57 -12.72 11.52
N LEU A 312 -4.44 -12.51 12.20
CA LEU A 312 -3.12 -12.63 11.58
C LEU A 312 -2.89 -14.04 10.99
N TYR A 313 -3.25 -15.09 11.73
CA TYR A 313 -3.15 -16.47 11.24
C TYR A 313 -4.01 -16.68 9.98
N LYS A 314 -5.27 -16.24 10.01
CA LYS A 314 -6.19 -16.34 8.86
C LYS A 314 -5.66 -15.57 7.65
N TYR A 315 -5.15 -14.35 7.84
CA TYR A 315 -4.57 -13.55 6.77
C TYR A 315 -3.34 -14.22 6.15
N MET A 316 -2.41 -14.72 6.95
CA MET A 316 -1.22 -15.41 6.43
C MET A 316 -1.58 -16.71 5.69
N GLN A 317 -2.57 -17.48 6.18
CA GLN A 317 -3.07 -18.66 5.46
C GLN A 317 -3.72 -18.27 4.12
N ARG A 318 -4.49 -17.18 4.10
CA ARG A 318 -5.09 -16.65 2.87
C ARG A 318 -4.01 -16.18 1.89
N ASN A 319 -2.99 -15.47 2.37
CA ASN A 319 -1.90 -15.01 1.52
C ASN A 319 -1.12 -16.17 0.90
N LYS A 320 -0.82 -17.21 1.68
CA LYS A 320 -0.22 -18.46 1.19
C LYS A 320 -1.03 -19.08 0.05
N TYR A 321 -2.35 -19.14 0.21
CA TYR A 321 -3.25 -19.61 -0.85
C TYR A 321 -3.19 -18.72 -2.10
N LEU A 322 -3.22 -17.39 -1.93
CA LEU A 322 -3.18 -16.44 -3.04
C LEU A 322 -1.87 -16.52 -3.83
N ILE A 323 -0.73 -16.66 -3.17
CA ILE A 323 0.57 -16.87 -3.84
C ILE A 323 0.53 -18.15 -4.69
N GLN A 324 0.04 -19.26 -4.14
CA GLN A 324 -0.09 -20.52 -4.88
C GLN A 324 -1.04 -20.38 -6.07
N LYS A 325 -2.17 -19.69 -5.89
CA LYS A 325 -3.15 -19.42 -6.94
C LYS A 325 -2.56 -18.55 -8.04
N LEU A 326 -1.88 -17.46 -7.70
CA LEU A 326 -1.23 -16.57 -8.65
C LEU A 326 -0.16 -17.30 -9.47
N ASN A 327 0.65 -18.17 -8.83
CA ASN A 327 1.64 -18.98 -9.54
C ASN A 327 0.97 -19.93 -10.55
N ARG A 328 -0.12 -20.61 -10.16
CA ARG A 328 -0.90 -21.45 -11.10
C ARG A 328 -1.54 -20.65 -12.22
N LEU A 329 -2.05 -19.46 -11.93
CA LEU A 329 -2.62 -18.58 -12.95
C LEU A 329 -1.55 -18.09 -13.94
N ARG A 330 -0.32 -17.83 -13.49
CA ARG A 330 0.83 -17.54 -14.37
C ARG A 330 1.16 -18.71 -15.29
N GLU A 331 1.15 -19.93 -14.75
CA GLU A 331 1.30 -21.17 -15.55
C GLU A 331 0.16 -21.33 -16.57
N MET A 332 -1.09 -21.12 -16.15
CA MET A 332 -2.26 -21.13 -17.04
C MET A 332 -2.12 -20.10 -18.16
N LEU A 333 -1.67 -18.88 -17.84
CA LEU A 333 -1.47 -17.81 -18.81
C LEU A 333 -0.41 -18.21 -19.83
N ASN A 334 0.72 -18.75 -19.38
CA ASN A 334 1.79 -19.22 -20.26
C ASN A 334 1.32 -20.34 -21.21
N LEU A 335 0.51 -21.29 -20.70
CA LEU A 335 -0.07 -22.37 -21.52
C LEU A 335 -1.10 -21.83 -22.51
N ALA A 336 -1.98 -20.92 -22.09
CA ALA A 336 -2.99 -20.31 -22.96
C ALA A 336 -2.36 -19.46 -24.07
N GLU A 337 -1.29 -18.72 -23.76
CA GLU A 337 -0.48 -17.99 -24.75
C GLU A 337 0.21 -18.94 -25.73
N ALA A 338 0.83 -20.01 -25.23
CA ALA A 338 1.44 -21.04 -26.08
C ALA A 338 0.42 -21.75 -26.98
N ALA A 339 -0.80 -21.94 -26.50
CA ALA A 339 -1.93 -22.46 -27.28
C ALA A 339 -2.55 -21.41 -28.22
N SER A 340 -2.23 -20.12 -28.06
CA SER A 340 -2.93 -19.00 -28.68
C SER A 340 -4.46 -19.05 -28.43
N GLU A 341 -4.88 -19.42 -27.23
CA GLU A 341 -6.28 -19.48 -26.80
C GLU A 341 -6.71 -18.11 -26.23
N LYS A 342 -7.28 -17.26 -27.08
CA LYS A 342 -7.60 -15.86 -26.72
C LYS A 342 -8.54 -15.75 -25.51
N GLU A 343 -9.55 -16.60 -25.43
CA GLU A 343 -10.52 -16.60 -24.32
C GLU A 343 -9.85 -17.04 -23.01
N GLY A 344 -9.07 -18.12 -23.03
CA GLY A 344 -8.27 -18.58 -21.90
C GLY A 344 -7.29 -17.53 -21.38
N ILE A 345 -6.65 -16.77 -22.28
CA ILE A 345 -5.77 -15.65 -21.92
C ILE A 345 -6.55 -14.55 -21.20
N ALA A 346 -7.68 -14.11 -21.76
CA ALA A 346 -8.49 -13.03 -21.20
C ALA A 346 -9.03 -13.41 -19.81
N LEU A 347 -9.63 -14.59 -19.68
CA LEU A 347 -10.16 -15.11 -18.42
C LEU A 347 -9.07 -15.25 -17.36
N THR A 348 -7.90 -15.78 -17.73
CA THR A 348 -6.79 -15.96 -16.79
C THR A 348 -6.25 -14.61 -16.32
N LYS A 349 -6.12 -13.62 -17.21
CA LYS A 349 -5.69 -12.25 -16.85
C LYS A 349 -6.66 -11.58 -15.88
N GLU A 350 -7.97 -11.74 -16.10
CA GLU A 350 -8.99 -11.21 -15.19
C GLU A 350 -8.90 -11.87 -13.80
N GLN A 351 -8.77 -13.21 -13.75
CA GLN A 351 -8.59 -13.95 -12.50
C GLN A 351 -7.30 -13.57 -11.77
N MET A 352 -6.21 -13.32 -12.52
CA MET A 352 -4.95 -12.82 -11.95
C MET A 352 -5.13 -11.44 -11.34
N LYS A 353 -5.77 -10.51 -12.06
CA LYS A 353 -6.02 -9.15 -11.57
C LYS A 353 -6.78 -9.17 -10.24
N GLY A 354 -7.90 -9.89 -10.16
CA GLY A 354 -8.67 -9.98 -8.91
C GLY A 354 -7.90 -10.67 -7.77
N SER A 355 -7.07 -11.67 -8.07
CA SER A 355 -6.26 -12.35 -7.05
C SER A 355 -5.07 -11.51 -6.58
N ASP A 356 -4.51 -10.67 -7.46
CA ASP A 356 -3.42 -9.75 -7.16
C ASP A 356 -3.91 -8.59 -6.30
N GLU A 357 -5.07 -8.00 -6.64
CA GLU A 357 -5.75 -6.99 -5.82
C GLU A 357 -6.02 -7.51 -4.39
N GLU A 358 -6.56 -8.72 -4.27
CA GLU A 358 -6.76 -9.37 -2.98
C GLU A 358 -5.44 -9.61 -2.24
N TYR A 359 -4.40 -10.06 -2.93
CA TYR A 359 -3.06 -10.29 -2.37
C TYR A 359 -2.46 -9.01 -1.78
N GLN A 360 -2.59 -7.87 -2.46
CA GLN A 360 -2.10 -6.59 -1.96
C GLN A 360 -2.85 -6.15 -0.70
N ILE A 361 -4.18 -6.29 -0.68
CA ILE A 361 -5.04 -5.98 0.47
C ILE A 361 -4.63 -6.84 1.68
N ILE A 362 -4.50 -8.15 1.50
CA ILE A 362 -4.14 -9.08 2.58
C ILE A 362 -2.72 -8.80 3.08
N THR A 363 -1.77 -8.54 2.19
CA THR A 363 -0.39 -8.20 2.55
C THR A 363 -0.34 -6.90 3.37
N SER A 364 -1.13 -5.88 3.00
CA SER A 364 -1.26 -4.63 3.75
C SER A 364 -1.80 -4.89 5.16
N ASN A 365 -2.86 -5.70 5.28
CA ASN A 365 -3.44 -6.09 6.57
C ASN A 365 -2.46 -6.78 7.49
N ILE A 366 -1.68 -7.73 6.96
CA ILE A 366 -0.68 -8.44 7.75
C ILE A 366 0.37 -7.46 8.27
N ARG A 367 0.86 -6.56 7.40
CA ARG A 367 1.83 -5.53 7.78
C ARG A 367 1.28 -4.64 8.89
N ALA A 368 0.04 -4.15 8.76
CA ALA A 368 -0.60 -3.32 9.77
C ALA A 368 -0.71 -4.03 11.13
N LEU A 369 -1.10 -5.30 11.15
CA LEU A 369 -1.27 -6.08 12.39
C LEU A 369 0.03 -6.34 13.17
N ILE A 370 1.17 -6.41 12.48
CA ILE A 370 2.46 -6.76 13.09
C ILE A 370 3.42 -5.58 13.25
N LYS A 371 3.09 -4.42 12.66
CA LYS A 371 3.96 -3.25 12.64
C LYS A 371 4.31 -2.76 14.05
N GLY A 372 5.61 -2.63 14.33
CA GLY A 372 6.10 -2.14 15.62
C GLY A 372 5.83 -3.07 16.82
N ARG A 373 5.45 -4.33 16.56
CA ARG A 373 5.14 -5.33 17.58
C ARG A 373 6.37 -6.16 17.95
N TYR A 374 6.31 -6.75 19.13
CA TYR A 374 7.33 -7.63 19.66
C TYR A 374 6.76 -9.04 19.89
N VAL A 375 7.63 -10.03 19.79
CA VAL A 375 7.32 -11.43 20.09
C VAL A 375 8.39 -12.02 20.98
N TYR A 376 8.05 -13.10 21.67
CA TYR A 376 9.02 -13.91 22.41
C TYR A 376 8.93 -15.37 21.95
N SER A 377 10.05 -16.09 21.99
CA SER A 377 10.06 -17.52 21.69
C SER A 377 9.44 -18.34 22.83
N LEU A 378 8.79 -19.44 22.48
CA LEU A 378 8.14 -20.37 23.42
C LEU A 378 9.11 -21.46 23.94
N ASP A 379 10.42 -21.20 23.87
CA ASP A 379 11.46 -22.08 24.41
C ASP A 379 11.57 -21.96 25.94
N ASP A 380 12.26 -22.89 26.60
CA ASP A 380 12.49 -22.87 28.06
C ASP A 380 13.16 -21.57 28.54
N THR A 381 13.97 -20.94 27.68
CA THR A 381 14.56 -19.61 27.89
C THR A 381 14.07 -18.67 26.78
N PRO A 382 12.97 -17.93 26.99
CA PRO A 382 12.37 -17.07 25.98
C PRO A 382 13.37 -16.04 25.44
N ILE A 383 13.46 -15.95 24.11
CA ILE A 383 14.24 -14.93 23.42
C ILE A 383 13.27 -13.89 22.86
N ASN A 384 13.57 -12.61 23.09
CA ASN A 384 12.72 -11.51 22.65
C ASN A 384 13.14 -11.02 21.26
N TYR A 385 12.14 -10.80 20.41
CA TYR A 385 12.31 -10.35 19.03
C TYR A 385 11.40 -9.15 18.74
N ALA A 386 11.90 -8.19 17.99
CA ALA A 386 11.10 -7.18 17.31
C ALA A 386 10.66 -7.73 15.95
N ILE A 387 9.41 -7.50 15.54
CA ILE A 387 8.97 -7.81 14.19
C ILE A 387 9.47 -6.71 13.26
N ARG A 388 10.33 -7.08 12.30
CA ARG A 388 10.96 -6.14 11.38
C ARG A 388 10.13 -5.91 10.12
N GLU A 389 9.69 -6.99 9.49
CA GLU A 389 9.04 -6.93 8.18
C GLU A 389 8.15 -8.16 7.94
N TYR A 390 7.16 -8.01 7.06
CA TYR A 390 6.47 -9.13 6.42
C TYR A 390 6.77 -9.19 4.93
N LYS A 391 7.34 -10.32 4.48
CA LYS A 391 7.62 -10.64 3.09
C LYS A 391 6.40 -11.30 2.46
N GLY A 392 5.60 -10.50 1.77
CA GLY A 392 4.34 -10.95 1.17
C GLY A 392 4.54 -12.04 0.11
N ASP A 393 5.65 -12.03 -0.61
CA ASP A 393 5.98 -12.96 -1.69
C ASP A 393 6.36 -14.36 -1.19
N THR A 394 7.01 -14.45 -0.02
CA THR A 394 7.36 -15.72 0.63
C THR A 394 6.39 -16.12 1.75
N ASN A 395 5.46 -15.24 2.12
CA ASN A 395 4.57 -15.38 3.29
C ASN A 395 5.35 -15.55 4.61
N GLU A 396 6.46 -14.82 4.78
CA GLU A 396 7.33 -14.93 5.94
C GLU A 396 7.35 -13.65 6.77
N ILE A 397 7.36 -13.80 8.09
CA ILE A 397 7.64 -12.72 9.05
C ILE A 397 9.13 -12.73 9.37
N LEU A 398 9.78 -11.59 9.21
CA LEU A 398 11.18 -11.39 9.58
C LEU A 398 11.24 -10.85 11.01
N LEU A 399 11.79 -11.67 11.91
CA LEU A 399 12.02 -11.34 13.31
C LEU A 399 13.46 -10.89 13.52
N ARG A 400 13.66 -9.93 14.41
CA ARG A 400 14.98 -9.43 14.80
C ARG A 400 15.18 -9.59 16.30
N ARG A 401 16.25 -10.27 16.69
CA ARG A 401 16.61 -10.47 18.10
C ARG A 401 16.87 -9.12 18.80
N VAL A 402 16.33 -8.94 20.01
CA VAL A 402 16.47 -7.70 20.78
C VAL A 402 17.70 -7.75 21.70
N TYR A 403 17.85 -8.81 22.49
CA TYR A 403 18.96 -8.96 23.45
C TYR A 403 19.94 -10.04 23.04
N ASP A 404 21.21 -9.91 23.40
CA ASP A 404 22.16 -11.02 23.35
C ASP A 404 21.89 -12.06 24.45
N LYS A 405 22.77 -13.06 24.60
CA LYS A 405 22.64 -14.10 25.63
C LYS A 405 22.86 -13.57 27.06
N SER A 406 23.50 -12.42 27.21
CA SER A 406 23.80 -11.78 28.50
C SER A 406 22.72 -10.78 28.91
N GLY A 407 21.67 -10.60 28.10
CA GLY A 407 20.62 -9.61 28.35
C GLY A 407 20.98 -8.18 27.93
N VAL A 408 22.05 -8.00 27.15
CA VAL A 408 22.47 -6.69 26.64
C VAL A 408 21.76 -6.39 25.32
N LEU A 409 21.25 -5.17 25.17
CA LEU A 409 20.51 -4.72 23.99
C LEU A 409 21.41 -4.66 22.75
N LEU A 410 20.99 -5.28 21.67
CA LEU A 410 21.69 -5.27 20.39
C LEU A 410 21.47 -3.92 19.68
N ASP A 411 22.53 -3.41 19.03
CA ASP A 411 22.48 -2.17 18.24
C ASP A 411 22.18 -2.50 16.76
N ASP A 412 21.13 -1.88 16.22
CA ASP A 412 20.55 -2.23 14.93
C ASP A 412 21.38 -1.81 13.71
N LYS A 413 22.41 -0.98 13.89
CA LYS A 413 23.10 -0.30 12.77
C LYS A 413 23.61 -1.24 11.67
N GLN A 414 23.91 -2.49 12.01
CA GLN A 414 24.54 -3.44 11.09
C GLN A 414 23.59 -4.54 10.61
N GLY A 415 22.38 -4.67 11.18
CA GLY A 415 21.35 -5.61 10.74
C GLY A 415 21.86 -7.02 10.45
N LEU A 416 22.76 -7.55 11.30
CA LEU A 416 23.48 -8.79 11.00
C LEU A 416 22.51 -9.95 10.78
N VAL A 417 22.77 -10.75 9.74
CA VAL A 417 21.95 -11.91 9.36
C VAL A 417 21.75 -12.88 10.53
N VAL A 418 22.74 -13.00 11.42
CA VAL A 418 22.68 -13.87 12.61
C VAL A 418 21.59 -13.49 13.63
N ASN A 419 21.15 -12.22 13.61
CA ASN A 419 20.09 -11.72 14.50
C ASN A 419 18.71 -11.76 13.83
N LEU A 420 18.64 -12.15 12.56
CA LEU A 420 17.41 -12.18 11.78
C LEU A 420 16.91 -13.62 11.65
N VAL A 421 15.62 -13.81 11.92
CA VAL A 421 14.95 -15.10 11.77
C VAL A 421 13.76 -14.90 10.84
N SER A 422 13.76 -15.57 9.69
CA SER A 422 12.59 -15.66 8.82
C SER A 422 11.72 -16.81 9.28
N THR A 423 10.42 -16.58 9.48
CA THR A 423 9.48 -17.60 9.92
C THR A 423 8.20 -17.56 9.09
N ASN A 424 7.76 -18.72 8.61
CA ASN A 424 6.46 -18.88 7.95
C ASN A 424 5.34 -18.91 9.00
N GLU A 425 4.08 -19.01 8.54
CA GLU A 425 2.92 -19.01 9.42
C GLU A 425 2.95 -20.17 10.43
N ASP A 426 3.22 -21.40 9.99
CA ASP A 426 3.21 -22.57 10.88
C ASP A 426 4.26 -22.43 12.00
N THR A 427 5.47 -22.00 11.67
CA THR A 427 6.56 -21.82 12.63
C THR A 427 6.30 -20.64 13.55
N PHE A 428 5.75 -19.53 13.02
CA PHE A 428 5.48 -18.32 13.80
C PHE A 428 4.49 -18.62 14.93
N PHE A 429 3.36 -19.23 14.63
CA PHE A 429 2.31 -19.48 15.62
C PHE A 429 2.59 -20.67 16.55
N THR A 430 3.56 -21.52 16.23
CA THR A 430 3.96 -22.66 17.09
C THR A 430 5.15 -22.36 17.99
N LYS A 431 6.09 -21.50 17.55
CA LYS A 431 7.32 -21.20 18.29
C LYS A 431 7.36 -19.82 18.91
N TYR A 432 6.45 -18.92 18.55
CA TYR A 432 6.45 -17.55 19.03
C TYR A 432 5.08 -17.13 19.55
N SER A 433 5.09 -16.15 20.45
CA SER A 433 3.88 -15.47 20.90
C SER A 433 4.08 -13.96 20.85
N LEU A 434 3.05 -13.25 20.39
CA LEU A 434 2.98 -11.80 20.46
C LEU A 434 2.85 -11.38 21.91
N TYR A 435 3.54 -10.30 22.27
CA TYR A 435 3.26 -9.61 23.52
C TYR A 435 1.85 -9.02 23.47
N ASN A 436 1.13 -9.11 24.59
CA ASN A 436 -0.04 -8.26 24.79
C ASN A 436 0.40 -6.79 24.92
N LEU A 437 -0.53 -5.86 24.72
CA LEU A 437 -0.18 -4.44 24.66
C LEU A 437 0.44 -3.92 25.98
N GLU A 438 0.00 -4.44 27.13
CA GLU A 438 0.52 -4.02 28.45
C GLU A 438 1.95 -4.52 28.66
N ASP A 439 2.20 -5.81 28.44
CA ASP A 439 3.51 -6.44 28.55
C ASP A 439 4.48 -5.88 27.51
N GLU A 440 4.01 -5.58 26.30
CA GLU A 440 4.83 -4.92 25.28
C GLU A 440 5.24 -3.53 25.71
N ASN A 441 4.32 -2.74 26.28
CA ASN A 441 4.66 -1.42 26.79
C ASN A 441 5.61 -1.50 27.99
N ASN A 442 5.44 -2.49 28.87
CA ASN A 442 6.35 -2.75 29.98
C ASN A 442 7.74 -3.16 29.47
N PHE A 443 7.79 -4.07 28.49
CA PHE A 443 9.00 -4.51 27.81
C PHE A 443 9.73 -3.34 27.13
N LYS A 444 9.00 -2.49 26.40
CA LYS A 444 9.55 -1.28 25.80
C LYS A 444 10.11 -0.35 26.86
N ARG A 445 9.37 -0.05 27.92
CA ARG A 445 9.86 0.80 29.02
C ARG A 445 11.13 0.24 29.67
N ASP A 446 11.20 -1.07 29.87
CA ASP A 446 12.36 -1.75 30.43
C ASP A 446 13.58 -1.64 29.49
N MET A 447 13.38 -1.94 28.20
CA MET A 447 14.39 -1.78 27.16
C MET A 447 14.94 -0.34 27.07
N LEU A 448 14.10 0.66 27.36
CA LEU A 448 14.40 2.08 27.23
C LEU A 448 15.05 2.69 28.47
N ASN A 449 14.63 2.26 29.66
CA ASN A 449 14.96 2.96 30.91
C ASN A 449 15.96 2.20 31.79
N THR A 450 16.22 0.92 31.53
CA THR A 450 17.01 0.10 32.44
C THR A 450 18.48 0.06 32.02
N LYS A 451 19.37 0.64 32.85
CA LYS A 451 20.83 0.58 32.68
C LYS A 451 21.35 -0.86 32.62
N GLU A 452 20.58 -1.83 33.12
CA GLU A 452 20.89 -3.26 33.10
C GLU A 452 21.00 -3.84 31.68
N HIS A 453 20.34 -3.25 30.68
CA HIS A 453 20.40 -3.71 29.29
C HIS A 453 21.45 -2.97 28.44
N VAL A 454 22.20 -2.04 29.04
CA VAL A 454 23.21 -1.23 28.33
C VAL A 454 24.59 -1.65 28.80
N PHE A 455 25.45 -2.04 27.86
CA PHE A 455 26.82 -2.44 28.16
C PHE A 455 27.60 -1.23 28.67
N THR A 456 27.87 -1.15 29.97
CA THR A 456 28.57 0.00 30.54
C THR A 456 30.02 -0.35 30.80
N VAL A 457 30.96 0.44 30.28
CA VAL A 457 32.40 0.26 30.50
C VAL A 457 32.96 1.46 31.23
N LYS A 458 33.38 1.29 32.48
CA LYS A 458 34.25 2.27 33.13
C LYS A 458 35.70 1.90 32.80
N TYR A 459 36.48 2.84 32.25
CA TYR A 459 37.83 2.59 31.76
C TYR A 459 38.81 3.68 32.20
N GLN A 460 40.10 3.39 32.14
CA GLN A 460 41.19 4.34 32.34
C GLN A 460 42.15 4.26 31.15
N LEU A 461 42.77 5.38 30.79
CA LEU A 461 43.85 5.38 29.82
C LEU A 461 45.21 5.14 30.50
N MET A 462 45.98 4.19 29.99
CA MET A 462 47.34 3.95 30.43
C MET A 462 48.31 4.10 29.27
N GLN A 463 49.47 4.68 29.55
CA GLN A 463 50.58 4.74 28.60
C GLN A 463 51.44 3.49 28.76
N ILE A 464 51.41 2.62 27.74
CA ILE A 464 52.21 1.38 27.67
C ILE A 464 53.04 1.48 26.39
N ASP A 465 54.36 1.37 26.50
CA ASP A 465 55.30 1.39 25.35
C ASP A 465 55.08 2.55 24.36
N ASP A 466 54.93 3.77 24.89
CA ASP A 466 54.65 5.01 24.13
C ASP A 466 53.31 5.01 23.36
N GLN A 467 52.40 4.08 23.66
CA GLN A 467 51.05 4.07 23.13
C GLN A 467 50.01 4.24 24.24
N MET A 468 48.99 5.05 23.95
CA MET A 468 47.81 5.16 24.81
C MET A 468 46.91 3.95 24.58
N GLU A 469 46.72 3.15 25.63
CA GLU A 469 45.83 2.01 25.66
C GLU A 469 44.65 2.24 26.59
N CYS A 470 43.49 1.74 26.20
CA CYS A 470 42.28 1.76 27.00
C CYS A 470 42.22 0.50 27.87
N MET A 471 42.18 0.68 29.19
CA MET A 471 42.05 -0.39 30.16
C MET A 471 40.64 -0.35 30.79
N PRO A 472 39.73 -1.28 30.44
CA PRO A 472 38.46 -1.44 31.13
C PRO A 472 38.69 -1.83 32.60
N LEU A 473 38.07 -1.09 33.52
CA LEU A 473 38.16 -1.30 34.97
C LEU A 473 36.89 -1.98 35.51
N GLU A 474 35.72 -1.53 35.07
CA GLU A 474 34.43 -2.11 35.46
C GLU A 474 33.52 -2.27 34.23
N VAL A 475 32.78 -3.38 34.19
CA VAL A 475 31.83 -3.67 33.11
C VAL A 475 30.49 -4.09 33.72
N TYR A 476 29.40 -3.51 33.20
CA TYR A 476 28.03 -3.85 33.57
C TYR A 476 27.19 -4.23 32.33
N PRO A 477 26.15 -5.07 32.46
CA PRO A 477 25.66 -5.69 33.70
C PRO A 477 26.64 -6.71 34.32
N THR A 478 26.56 -6.91 35.64
CA THR A 478 27.41 -7.88 36.35
C THR A 478 27.08 -9.30 35.91
N GLY A 479 28.07 -10.03 35.38
CA GLY A 479 27.91 -11.39 34.85
C GLY A 479 28.23 -11.52 33.35
N VAL A 480 28.37 -10.39 32.66
CA VAL A 480 28.84 -10.35 31.28
C VAL A 480 30.28 -10.86 31.18
N GLN A 481 30.51 -11.84 30.30
CA GLN A 481 31.85 -12.33 30.02
C GLN A 481 32.53 -11.42 28.99
N ILE A 482 33.47 -10.58 29.43
CA ILE A 482 34.16 -9.60 28.57
C ILE A 482 34.80 -10.27 27.33
N GLN A 483 35.24 -11.51 27.45
CA GLN A 483 35.83 -12.27 26.33
C GLN A 483 34.87 -12.49 25.15
N ASP A 484 33.57 -12.38 25.36
CA ASP A 484 32.54 -12.50 24.32
C ASP A 484 32.36 -11.18 23.54
N TYR A 485 33.03 -10.10 23.95
CA TYR A 485 32.90 -8.78 23.37
C TYR A 485 34.25 -8.22 22.92
N ASP A 486 34.24 -7.49 21.81
CA ASP A 486 35.34 -6.66 21.34
C ASP A 486 35.02 -5.19 21.61
N ILE A 487 35.81 -4.57 22.49
CA ILE A 487 35.70 -3.14 22.85
C ILE A 487 36.65 -2.36 21.94
N ARG A 488 36.10 -1.59 21.00
CA ARG A 488 36.89 -0.78 20.06
C ARG A 488 37.17 0.60 20.65
N PHE A 489 38.45 0.94 20.71
CA PHE A 489 38.94 2.21 21.22
C PHE A 489 39.52 3.06 20.09
N ASN A 490 39.10 4.33 20.00
CA ASN A 490 39.69 5.29 19.08
C ASN A 490 40.76 6.11 19.82
N LYS A 491 42.03 5.88 19.46
CA LYS A 491 43.18 6.56 20.05
C LYS A 491 43.17 8.08 19.85
N GLN A 492 42.60 8.58 18.74
CA GLN A 492 42.53 10.03 18.47
C GLN A 492 41.42 10.71 19.27
N ALA A 493 40.31 10.02 19.48
CA ALA A 493 39.17 10.54 20.25
C ALA A 493 39.29 10.22 21.75
N GLU A 494 40.29 9.44 22.16
CA GLU A 494 40.48 8.96 23.53
C GLU A 494 39.22 8.30 24.14
N ALA A 495 38.40 7.69 23.29
CA ALA A 495 37.09 7.16 23.64
C ALA A 495 36.81 5.78 23.05
N ILE A 496 36.04 4.97 23.79
CA ILE A 496 35.44 3.75 23.27
C ILE A 496 34.38 4.15 22.24
N THR A 497 34.51 3.65 21.01
CA THR A 497 33.62 3.99 19.90
C THR A 497 32.56 2.93 19.63
N GLN A 498 32.86 1.66 19.93
CA GLN A 498 31.96 0.53 19.70
C GLN A 498 32.23 -0.58 20.71
N VAL A 499 31.17 -1.31 21.08
CA VAL A 499 31.27 -2.61 21.74
C VAL A 499 30.53 -3.62 20.87
N ILE A 500 31.20 -4.72 20.55
CA ILE A 500 30.70 -5.74 19.60
C ILE A 500 30.71 -7.09 20.29
N ASN A 501 29.54 -7.68 20.53
CA ASN A 501 29.43 -9.10 20.85
C ASN A 501 29.91 -9.93 19.66
N LYS A 502 30.79 -10.90 19.89
CA LYS A 502 31.42 -11.70 18.82
C LYS A 502 30.44 -12.58 18.06
N GLU A 503 29.35 -12.99 18.69
CA GLU A 503 28.31 -13.83 18.08
C GLU A 503 27.17 -12.98 17.49
N PHE A 504 26.72 -11.96 18.22
CA PHE A 504 25.51 -11.20 17.88
C PHE A 504 25.77 -9.79 17.32
N GLY A 505 27.02 -9.36 17.25
CA GLY A 505 27.40 -8.05 16.69
C GLY A 505 27.31 -6.91 17.68
N GLN A 506 27.15 -5.69 17.15
CA GLN A 506 27.24 -4.48 17.95
C GLN A 506 26.13 -4.42 19.02
N VAL A 507 26.50 -3.97 20.22
CA VAL A 507 25.57 -3.78 21.34
C VAL A 507 25.44 -2.31 21.70
N LYS A 508 24.32 -1.94 22.32
CA LYS A 508 24.16 -0.62 22.93
C LYS A 508 25.07 -0.54 24.15
N PHE A 509 25.87 0.53 24.20
CA PHE A 509 26.88 0.68 25.25
C PHE A 509 26.98 2.13 25.75
N GLN A 510 27.50 2.28 26.96
CA GLN A 510 27.93 3.53 27.58
C GLN A 510 29.37 3.36 28.05
N SER A 511 30.15 4.43 28.04
CA SER A 511 31.53 4.38 28.51
C SER A 511 31.86 5.60 29.38
N PHE A 512 32.62 5.35 30.45
CA PHE A 512 33.00 6.35 31.45
C PHE A 512 34.50 6.28 31.69
N ARG A 513 35.19 7.39 31.51
CA ARG A 513 36.63 7.48 31.79
C ARG A 513 36.85 7.88 33.25
N ILE A 514 37.45 7.01 34.06
CA ILE A 514 37.57 7.18 35.52
C ILE A 514 38.63 8.22 35.91
N ASP A 515 39.68 8.39 35.10
CA ASP A 515 40.75 9.37 35.35
C ASP A 515 40.42 10.79 34.88
N GLN A 516 39.25 10.99 34.25
CA GLN A 516 38.74 12.31 33.90
C GLN A 516 37.96 12.88 35.10
N GLU A 517 38.23 14.14 35.48
CA GLU A 517 37.38 14.84 36.44
C GLU A 517 35.92 14.74 35.97
N CYS A 518 35.06 14.12 36.78
CA CYS A 518 33.65 13.92 36.44
C CYS A 518 32.96 15.29 36.31
N GLY A 519 32.25 15.51 35.20
CA GLY A 519 31.52 16.74 34.98
C GLY A 519 31.24 17.06 33.51
N TYR A 520 30.78 18.29 33.28
CA TYR A 520 30.53 18.86 31.96
C TYR A 520 31.75 18.75 31.04
N VAL A 521 31.52 18.21 29.84
CA VAL A 521 32.52 18.14 28.78
C VAL A 521 32.67 19.52 28.15
N ARG A 522 33.74 20.24 28.52
CA ARG A 522 34.01 21.60 28.04
C ARG A 522 33.97 21.70 26.51
N GLY A 523 33.24 22.71 26.03
CA GLY A 523 33.06 22.99 24.60
C GLY A 523 31.94 22.19 23.92
N SER A 524 31.27 21.28 24.66
CA SER A 524 30.06 20.64 24.17
C SER A 524 28.86 21.59 24.21
N VAL A 525 27.83 21.34 23.41
CA VAL A 525 26.61 22.17 23.36
C VAL A 525 25.44 21.35 23.86
N THR A 526 24.83 21.79 24.95
CA THR A 526 23.61 21.20 25.51
C THR A 526 22.42 21.50 24.59
N LYS A 527 21.60 20.50 24.25
CA LYS A 527 20.37 20.73 23.47
C LYS A 527 19.18 20.71 24.43
N ILE A 528 18.33 21.73 24.37
CA ILE A 528 17.15 21.88 25.22
C ILE A 528 15.93 21.96 24.32
N TYR A 529 14.99 21.05 24.48
CA TYR A 529 13.75 21.00 23.70
C TYR A 529 12.63 21.63 24.53
N THR A 530 11.98 22.65 23.97
CA THR A 530 10.99 23.48 24.67
C THR A 530 9.69 23.60 23.90
N CYS A 531 8.60 23.94 24.58
CA CYS A 531 7.33 24.33 23.98
C CYS A 531 6.70 25.43 24.83
N GLU A 532 6.10 26.43 24.18
CA GLU A 532 5.21 27.37 24.86
C GLU A 532 3.92 26.64 25.26
N TYR A 533 3.60 26.61 26.56
CA TYR A 533 2.39 25.94 27.05
C TYR A 533 1.23 26.92 27.17
N LEU A 534 1.49 28.06 27.82
CA LEU A 534 0.58 29.19 28.00
C LEU A 534 1.40 30.48 27.93
N ALA A 535 0.73 31.61 27.79
CA ALA A 535 1.37 32.91 27.93
C ALA A 535 2.14 32.97 29.26
N ASN A 536 3.45 33.19 29.18
CA ASN A 536 4.41 33.27 30.28
C ASN A 536 4.72 31.94 30.99
N VAL A 537 4.47 30.80 30.32
CA VAL A 537 4.80 29.47 30.84
C VAL A 537 5.54 28.66 29.78
N LEU A 538 6.82 28.39 30.03
CA LEU A 538 7.67 27.56 29.18
C LEU A 538 7.70 26.12 29.70
N ASN A 539 7.45 25.15 28.82
CA ASN A 539 7.60 23.72 29.10
C ASN A 539 8.94 23.23 28.54
N ILE A 540 9.81 22.71 29.40
CA ILE A 540 11.05 22.04 29.02
C ILE A 540 10.77 20.54 28.99
N ILE A 541 10.80 19.98 27.78
CA ILE A 541 10.34 18.62 27.48
C ILE A 541 11.50 17.63 27.61
N HIS A 542 12.68 18.03 27.13
CA HIS A 542 13.84 17.16 27.03
C HIS A 542 15.14 17.94 27.03
N VAL A 543 16.21 17.36 27.58
CA VAL A 543 17.54 17.98 27.59
C VAL A 543 18.61 16.93 27.33
N HIS A 544 19.45 17.18 26.32
CA HIS A 544 20.66 16.38 26.07
C HIS A 544 21.83 17.04 26.78
N VAL A 545 22.46 16.30 27.70
CA VAL A 545 23.64 16.75 28.42
C VAL A 545 24.86 15.96 28.02
N ASN A 546 26.01 16.62 27.97
CA ASN A 546 27.29 15.96 27.81
C ASN A 546 28.09 16.14 29.10
N ASP A 547 27.76 15.28 30.06
CA ASP A 547 28.35 15.22 31.39
C ASP A 547 28.93 13.82 31.59
N THR A 548 30.06 13.68 32.26
CA THR A 548 30.68 12.38 32.56
C THR A 548 30.31 11.84 33.94
N SER A 549 29.63 12.60 34.79
CA SER A 549 29.20 12.17 36.13
C SER A 549 28.18 11.04 36.06
N ASP A 550 28.11 10.12 37.02
CA ASP A 550 27.13 9.01 36.97
C ASP A 550 25.67 9.52 37.10
N GLU A 551 25.46 10.54 37.94
CA GLU A 551 24.16 11.16 38.19
C GLU A 551 24.27 12.68 38.06
N VAL A 552 23.23 13.30 37.48
CA VAL A 552 23.18 14.73 37.21
C VAL A 552 21.79 15.24 37.53
N SER A 553 21.72 16.31 38.30
CA SER A 553 20.47 16.97 38.69
C SER A 553 20.35 18.35 38.03
N ILE A 554 19.11 18.72 37.71
CA ILE A 554 18.75 19.93 36.97
C ILE A 554 17.64 20.70 37.70
N GLU A 555 17.79 22.02 37.74
CA GLU A 555 16.79 22.98 38.24
C GLU A 555 16.45 23.99 37.13
N VAL A 556 15.27 24.59 37.22
CA VAL A 556 14.80 25.62 36.29
C VAL A 556 14.24 26.78 37.08
N ASP A 557 14.72 27.98 36.78
CA ASP A 557 14.26 29.24 37.37
C ASP A 557 13.78 30.20 36.28
N TYR A 558 12.75 30.98 36.59
CA TYR A 558 12.27 32.06 35.72
C TYR A 558 12.83 33.39 36.23
N MET A 559 13.44 34.16 35.33
CA MET A 559 14.06 35.45 35.63
C MET A 559 13.09 36.59 35.39
N ASP A 560 12.97 37.48 36.37
CA ASP A 560 12.38 38.81 36.19
C ASP A 560 13.25 39.68 35.27
N ASP A 561 12.66 40.75 34.72
CA ASP A 561 13.33 41.71 33.85
C ASP A 561 14.50 42.42 34.55
N GLU A 562 14.40 42.64 35.87
CA GLU A 562 15.41 43.32 36.68
C GLU A 562 16.54 42.40 37.16
N GLN A 563 16.35 41.09 37.09
CA GLN A 563 17.31 40.12 37.59
C GLN A 563 18.45 39.88 36.60
N THR A 564 19.59 39.44 37.10
CA THR A 564 20.78 39.09 36.31
C THR A 564 21.20 37.66 36.60
N ILE A 565 22.07 37.09 35.76
CA ILE A 565 22.60 35.73 35.96
C ILE A 565 23.20 35.54 37.36
N LYS A 566 23.82 36.60 37.92
CA LYS A 566 24.46 36.58 39.24
C LYS A 566 23.50 36.26 40.38
N ASP A 567 22.23 36.62 40.23
CA ASP A 567 21.19 36.39 41.24
C ASP A 567 20.85 34.89 41.36
N PHE A 568 21.31 34.06 40.42
CA PHE A 568 21.04 32.62 40.34
C PHE A 568 22.28 31.73 40.53
N GLU A 569 23.44 32.32 40.87
CA GLU A 569 24.68 31.59 41.16
C GLU A 569 24.61 30.75 42.46
N GLU A 570 23.51 30.75 43.22
CA GLU A 570 23.37 29.84 44.35
C GLU A 570 22.77 28.49 43.92
N PHE A 571 23.55 27.41 43.98
CA PHE A 571 23.07 26.05 43.73
C PHE A 571 22.67 25.37 45.04
N LYS A 572 21.40 24.97 45.13
CA LYS A 572 20.87 24.24 46.28
C LYS A 572 21.14 22.74 46.14
N THR A 573 20.99 22.01 47.24
CA THR A 573 20.83 20.55 47.18
C THR A 573 19.38 20.24 46.82
N ASP A 574 19.18 19.22 46.00
CA ASP A 574 17.84 18.72 45.70
C ASP A 574 17.21 18.00 46.92
N VAL A 575 16.00 17.49 46.72
CA VAL A 575 15.24 16.75 47.76
C VAL A 575 15.92 15.47 48.24
N ASN A 576 16.88 14.94 47.47
CA ASN A 576 17.66 13.75 47.79
C ASN A 576 19.02 14.08 48.41
N GLY A 577 19.32 15.37 48.63
CA GLY A 577 20.61 15.84 49.14
C GLY A 577 21.72 15.88 48.09
N GLN A 578 21.41 15.66 46.81
CA GLN A 578 22.36 15.76 45.71
C GLN A 578 22.54 17.23 45.32
N ILE A 579 23.79 17.65 45.15
CA ILE A 579 24.11 19.02 44.72
C ILE A 579 23.60 19.21 43.29
N LEU A 580 22.80 20.26 43.06
CA LEU A 580 22.34 20.63 41.73
C LEU A 580 23.55 20.91 40.82
N ARG A 581 23.53 20.32 39.62
CA ARG A 581 24.61 20.46 38.63
C ARG A 581 24.29 21.43 37.52
N TYR A 582 23.05 21.40 37.02
CA TYR A 582 22.58 22.28 35.96
C TYR A 582 21.46 23.17 36.46
N LYS A 583 21.47 24.44 36.06
CA LYS A 583 20.37 25.36 36.29
C LYS A 583 20.02 26.08 34.99
N VAL A 584 18.78 25.93 34.54
CA VAL A 584 18.25 26.57 33.35
C VAL A 584 17.56 27.86 33.76
N LEU A 585 17.96 28.98 33.16
CA LEU A 585 17.32 30.28 33.40
C LEU A 585 16.42 30.63 32.22
N VAL A 586 15.16 30.93 32.52
CA VAL A 586 14.13 31.25 31.52
C VAL A 586 13.74 32.72 31.64
N ARG A 587 13.68 33.44 30.52
CA ARG A 587 13.17 34.82 30.43
C ARG A 587 12.42 34.99 29.12
N ASP A 588 11.32 35.75 29.12
CA ASP A 588 10.52 36.01 27.91
C ASP A 588 10.09 34.72 27.19
N GLN A 589 9.84 33.68 28.00
CA GLN A 589 9.51 32.33 27.54
C GLN A 589 10.61 31.68 26.68
N CYS A 590 11.86 32.16 26.75
CA CYS A 590 13.04 31.62 26.11
C CYS A 590 14.06 31.15 27.13
N ILE A 591 14.90 30.19 26.74
CA ILE A 591 16.08 29.88 27.55
C ILE A 591 17.04 31.06 27.43
N ASN A 592 17.30 31.74 28.54
CA ASN A 592 18.22 32.87 28.58
C ASN A 592 19.67 32.39 28.73
N SER A 593 19.91 31.53 29.73
CA SER A 593 21.23 31.01 30.08
C SER A 593 21.13 29.60 30.67
N LEU A 594 22.22 28.84 30.56
CA LEU A 594 22.39 27.54 31.20
C LEU A 594 23.63 27.58 32.09
N LEU A 595 23.43 27.43 33.39
CA LEU A 595 24.52 27.45 34.38
C LEU A 595 24.91 26.02 34.77
N TYR A 596 26.21 25.80 34.89
CA TYR A 596 26.80 24.56 35.33
C TYR A 596 27.63 24.77 36.61
N ASN A 597 27.41 23.91 37.60
CA ASN A 597 28.18 23.86 38.84
C ASN A 597 29.28 22.81 38.74
N GLY A 598 30.50 23.27 38.41
CA GLY A 598 31.70 22.44 38.32
C GLY A 598 32.18 21.87 39.66
N GLY A 599 31.58 22.31 40.77
CA GLY A 599 32.06 22.04 42.12
C GLY A 599 33.03 23.12 42.60
N PHE A 600 33.39 23.07 43.88
CA PHE A 600 34.29 24.02 44.53
C PHE A 600 33.87 25.51 44.45
N GLY A 601 32.58 25.77 44.24
CA GLY A 601 32.02 27.13 44.14
C GLY A 601 32.29 27.83 42.81
N VAL A 602 32.75 27.11 41.78
CA VAL A 602 32.91 27.66 40.42
C VAL A 602 31.66 27.38 39.62
N ILE A 603 31.02 28.44 39.17
CA ILE A 603 29.84 28.40 38.31
C ILE A 603 30.22 28.99 36.97
N GLU A 604 29.94 28.24 35.92
CA GLU A 604 30.19 28.65 34.56
C GLU A 604 28.89 28.61 33.76
N GLU A 605 28.69 29.63 32.93
CA GLU A 605 27.66 29.60 31.89
C GLU A 605 28.16 28.73 30.74
N ILE A 606 27.34 27.77 30.32
CA ILE A 606 27.68 26.81 29.28
C ILE A 606 26.81 27.02 28.04
N PRO A 607 27.36 26.80 26.83
CA PRO A 607 26.61 26.97 25.60
C PRO A 607 25.49 25.94 25.48
N PHE A 608 24.34 26.40 24.99
CA PHE A 608 23.18 25.56 24.71
C PHE A 608 22.57 25.92 23.36
N LYS A 609 21.75 25.00 22.84
CA LYS A 609 20.88 25.19 21.69
C LYS A 609 19.45 24.88 22.10
N GLU A 610 18.60 25.90 22.12
CA GLU A 610 17.16 25.73 22.29
C GLU A 610 16.54 25.26 20.96
N ILE A 611 15.67 24.25 21.05
CA ILE A 611 14.88 23.72 19.94
C ILE A 611 13.41 23.83 20.35
N ARG A 612 12.70 24.77 19.72
CA ARG A 612 11.30 25.05 20.03
C ARG A 612 10.38 24.16 19.22
N MET A 613 9.45 23.54 19.90
CA MET A 613 8.51 22.59 19.35
C MET A 613 7.11 23.18 19.49
N LYS A 614 6.28 22.98 18.47
CA LYS A 614 4.92 23.51 18.42
C LYS A 614 3.95 22.35 18.23
N LYS A 615 2.82 22.41 18.92
CA LYS A 615 1.70 21.51 18.64
C LYS A 615 1.26 21.68 17.17
N ASP A 616 0.82 20.60 16.55
CA ASP A 616 0.30 20.55 15.18
C ASP A 616 1.36 20.88 14.11
N SER A 617 2.66 20.93 14.48
CA SER A 617 3.73 21.08 13.49
C SER A 617 4.01 19.75 12.79
N VAL A 618 4.18 19.80 11.47
CA VAL A 618 4.60 18.66 10.66
C VAL A 618 6.12 18.54 10.68
N MET A 619 6.59 17.36 11.06
CA MET A 619 7.99 17.05 11.30
C MET A 619 8.37 15.79 10.52
N GLU A 620 9.66 15.61 10.25
CA GLU A 620 10.19 14.35 9.73
C GLU A 620 10.93 13.57 10.82
N VAL A 621 10.83 12.26 10.75
CA VAL A 621 11.59 11.33 11.58
C VAL A 621 12.48 10.52 10.65
N LYS A 622 13.77 10.84 10.65
CA LYS A 622 14.74 10.09 9.84
C LYS A 622 14.92 8.68 10.42
N PRO A 623 15.12 7.65 9.58
CA PRO A 623 15.44 6.31 10.04
C PRO A 623 16.80 6.36 10.70
N LYS A 624 16.77 6.54 12.01
CA LYS A 624 17.92 6.49 12.91
C LYS A 624 17.66 5.38 13.89
N ILE A 625 18.76 4.96 14.54
CA ILE A 625 18.89 3.90 15.55
C ILE A 625 17.82 3.91 16.65
N GLY A 626 17.06 4.98 16.78
CA GLY A 626 16.07 5.18 17.82
C GLY A 626 14.61 5.09 17.39
N VAL A 627 14.18 4.58 16.22
CA VAL A 627 12.74 4.34 15.96
C VAL A 627 12.52 3.00 15.26
N GLU A 628 11.89 2.05 15.94
CA GLU A 628 11.63 0.69 15.41
C GLU A 628 10.32 0.57 14.61
N TYR A 629 9.68 1.70 14.32
CA TYR A 629 8.38 1.74 13.66
C TYR A 629 8.49 1.70 12.12
N SER A 630 9.54 2.28 11.54
CA SER A 630 9.80 2.25 10.10
C SER A 630 11.30 2.27 9.80
N THR A 631 11.69 1.59 8.72
CA THR A 631 13.04 1.66 8.15
C THR A 631 13.24 2.85 7.21
N GLU A 632 12.16 3.56 6.87
CA GLU A 632 12.14 4.71 5.97
C GLU A 632 11.92 6.01 6.75
N VAL A 633 12.06 7.15 6.06
CA VAL A 633 11.71 8.47 6.63
C VAL A 633 10.22 8.55 6.88
N MET A 634 9.82 8.90 8.10
CA MET A 634 8.41 9.15 8.42
C MET A 634 8.09 10.63 8.35
N LEU A 635 6.89 10.97 7.89
CA LEU A 635 6.29 12.28 8.06
C LEU A 635 5.24 12.19 9.16
N VAL A 636 5.31 13.10 10.13
CA VAL A 636 4.48 13.03 11.34
C VAL A 636 3.98 14.42 11.72
N GLU A 637 2.86 14.48 12.42
CA GLU A 637 2.32 15.70 13.01
C GLU A 637 2.35 15.59 14.54
N ILE A 638 2.72 16.66 15.24
CA ILE A 638 2.74 16.66 16.70
C ILE A 638 1.32 16.79 17.25
N ALA A 639 0.76 15.67 17.71
CA ALA A 639 -0.59 15.62 18.26
C ALA A 639 -0.65 16.23 19.67
N LYS A 640 0.31 15.90 20.54
CA LYS A 640 0.34 16.37 21.93
C LYS A 640 1.76 16.37 22.51
N ILE A 641 2.07 17.44 23.22
CA ILE A 641 3.32 17.63 23.97
C ILE A 641 3.02 17.48 25.47
N PRO A 642 3.57 16.46 26.15
CA PRO A 642 3.38 16.27 27.58
C PRO A 642 3.99 17.40 28.42
N ILE A 643 3.45 17.59 29.61
CA ILE A 643 3.89 18.62 30.56
C ILE A 643 4.97 18.02 31.44
N CYS A 644 6.21 18.48 31.26
CA CYS A 644 7.38 17.94 31.94
C CYS A 644 7.87 18.92 33.02
N MET A 645 8.86 19.77 32.68
CA MET A 645 9.46 20.71 33.62
C MET A 645 9.12 22.14 33.22
N MET A 646 8.35 22.82 34.07
CA MET A 646 7.73 24.11 33.75
C MET A 646 8.50 25.27 34.36
N ALA A 647 8.60 26.37 33.62
CA ALA A 647 9.13 27.64 34.08
C ALA A 647 8.09 28.75 33.89
N SER A 648 7.79 29.48 34.96
CA SER A 648 6.92 30.65 34.92
C SER A 648 7.28 31.59 36.06
N LEU A 649 7.03 32.87 35.84
CA LEU A 649 7.16 33.89 36.87
C LEU A 649 6.13 33.67 37.99
N ASP A 650 4.90 33.29 37.65
CA ASP A 650 3.88 32.98 38.64
C ASP A 650 3.94 31.50 39.04
N LYS A 651 4.62 31.22 40.15
CA LYS A 651 4.71 29.87 40.72
C LYS A 651 3.35 29.26 41.07
N LYS A 652 2.30 30.07 41.28
CA LYS A 652 0.93 29.56 41.52
C LYS A 652 0.35 28.92 40.26
N VAL A 653 0.66 29.46 39.09
CA VAL A 653 0.24 28.88 37.80
C VAL A 653 0.86 27.50 37.63
N ILE A 654 2.17 27.36 37.89
CA ILE A 654 2.85 26.05 37.82
C ILE A 654 2.20 25.03 38.77
N ASN A 655 1.93 25.42 40.02
CA ASN A 655 1.33 24.52 41.01
C ASN A 655 -0.10 24.08 40.68
N SER A 656 -0.79 24.78 39.77
CA SER A 656 -2.13 24.43 39.30
C SER A 656 -2.13 23.45 38.12
N ILE A 657 -0.98 23.28 37.45
CA ILE A 657 -0.85 22.45 36.26
C ILE A 657 -0.52 21.02 36.69
N VAL A 658 -1.33 20.06 36.23
CA VAL A 658 -1.10 18.63 36.48
C VAL A 658 -0.09 18.12 35.45
N GLN A 659 0.94 17.41 35.91
CA GLN A 659 1.88 16.74 35.00
C GLN A 659 1.15 15.75 34.10
N ASP A 660 1.59 15.70 32.86
CA ASP A 660 0.95 14.89 31.83
C ASP A 660 1.98 13.94 31.23
N PHE A 661 1.51 12.78 30.78
CA PHE A 661 2.35 11.73 30.20
C PHE A 661 1.93 11.46 28.75
N PRO A 662 2.83 10.89 27.93
CA PRO A 662 2.46 10.38 26.61
C PRO A 662 1.29 9.40 26.73
N LYS A 663 0.30 9.53 25.84
CA LYS A 663 -0.89 8.65 25.82
C LYS A 663 -0.67 7.39 24.99
N HIS A 664 0.19 7.46 23.98
CA HIS A 664 0.35 6.39 22.99
C HIS A 664 1.56 5.50 23.27
N SER A 665 1.66 4.39 22.53
CA SER A 665 2.76 3.43 22.68
C SER A 665 4.09 4.11 22.35
N MET A 666 5.05 3.99 23.27
CA MET A 666 6.39 4.54 23.14
C MET A 666 7.15 3.79 22.06
N ASN A 667 7.53 4.47 21.00
CA ASN A 667 8.30 3.94 19.90
C ASN A 667 9.62 4.68 19.82
N GLY A 668 10.70 3.93 20.01
CA GLY A 668 12.03 4.47 19.88
C GLY A 668 12.67 4.99 21.16
N PHE A 669 13.88 5.56 21.05
CA PHE A 669 14.67 6.02 22.20
C PHE A 669 15.59 7.21 21.90
N CYS A 670 15.88 8.00 22.93
CA CYS A 670 16.94 9.01 22.87
C CYS A 670 18.31 8.32 22.91
N ALA A 671 19.10 8.49 21.84
CA ALA A 671 20.46 7.95 21.76
C ALA A 671 21.47 8.76 22.58
N ASP A 672 21.17 10.04 22.82
CA ASP A 672 22.03 10.94 23.59
C ASP A 672 21.72 10.82 25.09
N ARG A 673 22.70 11.17 25.93
CA ARG A 673 22.51 11.21 27.38
C ARG A 673 21.50 12.31 27.75
N CYS A 674 20.48 11.94 28.52
CA CYS A 674 19.41 12.83 28.98
C CYS A 674 19.06 12.57 30.45
N PHE A 675 18.22 13.41 31.05
CA PHE A 675 17.76 13.23 32.42
C PHE A 675 16.63 12.20 32.49
N GLU A 676 16.69 11.27 33.45
CA GLU A 676 15.68 10.21 33.64
C GLU A 676 14.26 10.77 33.85
N ARG A 677 14.14 11.95 34.49
CA ARG A 677 12.85 12.65 34.70
C ARG A 677 12.33 13.39 33.46
N LEU A 678 13.15 13.55 32.43
CA LEU A 678 12.82 14.22 31.18
C LEU A 678 13.04 13.26 30.01
N PRO A 679 12.27 12.17 29.91
CA PRO A 679 12.47 11.16 28.87
C PRO A 679 12.15 11.70 27.47
N GLY A 680 11.43 12.82 27.38
CA GLY A 680 11.28 13.59 26.15
C GLY A 680 10.32 13.00 25.12
N TYR A 681 9.45 12.07 25.50
CA TYR A 681 8.46 11.51 24.58
C TYR A 681 7.32 12.50 24.33
N ILE A 682 6.90 12.61 23.07
CA ILE A 682 5.71 13.34 22.67
C ILE A 682 4.81 12.46 21.80
N ASP A 683 3.51 12.71 21.84
CA ASP A 683 2.52 12.00 21.04
C ASP A 683 2.45 12.62 19.63
N ILE A 684 2.50 11.78 18.60
CA ILE A 684 2.49 12.16 17.19
C ILE A 684 1.44 11.36 16.41
N ASN A 685 0.90 11.99 15.36
CA ASN A 685 0.13 11.33 14.30
C ASN A 685 1.09 11.00 13.16
N VAL A 686 1.16 9.74 12.73
CA VAL A 686 1.95 9.35 11.56
C VAL A 686 1.16 9.71 10.31
N LEU A 687 1.68 10.60 9.47
CA LEU A 687 1.06 11.00 8.20
C LEU A 687 1.52 10.10 7.05
N SER A 688 2.78 9.66 7.09
CA SER A 688 3.36 8.68 6.18
C SER A 688 4.53 7.98 6.85
N ALA A 689 4.69 6.68 6.62
CA ALA A 689 5.76 5.89 7.22
C ALA A 689 6.84 5.46 6.23
N ASP A 690 6.72 5.81 4.94
CA ASP A 690 7.51 5.24 3.85
C ASP A 690 8.06 6.30 2.89
N ASN A 691 8.58 7.40 3.46
CA ASN A 691 9.13 8.52 2.70
C ASN A 691 8.09 9.19 1.77
N CYS A 692 6.83 9.28 2.22
CA CYS A 692 5.70 9.79 1.45
C CYS A 692 5.52 9.05 0.12
N GLN A 693 5.60 7.71 0.14
CA GLN A 693 5.15 6.87 -0.97
C GLN A 693 3.67 6.50 -0.80
N THR A 694 3.23 6.31 0.44
CA THR A 694 1.83 6.09 0.79
C THR A 694 1.42 7.01 1.95
N LEU A 695 0.12 7.36 1.96
CA LEU A 695 -0.50 7.97 3.12
C LEU A 695 -0.68 6.90 4.19
N ALA A 696 -0.37 7.26 5.43
CA ALA A 696 -0.78 6.43 6.56
C ALA A 696 -2.30 6.27 6.51
N GLN A 697 -2.75 5.03 6.54
CA GLN A 697 -4.16 4.73 6.70
C GLN A 697 -4.49 5.01 8.19
N GLY A 698 -5.61 5.70 8.45
CA GLY A 698 -6.05 6.07 9.80
C GLY A 698 -5.21 7.12 10.54
N GLU A 699 -5.65 7.49 11.75
CA GLU A 699 -4.88 8.34 12.67
C GLU A 699 -3.89 7.48 13.47
N THR A 700 -2.92 6.86 12.81
CA THR A 700 -1.92 6.06 13.54
C THR A 700 -1.17 6.95 14.54
N LYS A 701 -1.35 6.68 15.84
CA LYS A 701 -0.81 7.50 16.93
C LYS A 701 0.25 6.76 17.72
N ILE A 702 1.43 7.35 17.81
CA ILE A 702 2.56 6.79 18.57
C ILE A 702 3.22 7.88 19.41
N ALA A 703 3.95 7.48 20.45
CA ALA A 703 4.77 8.40 21.23
C ALA A 703 6.24 8.22 20.86
N ILE A 704 6.98 9.27 20.49
CA ILE A 704 8.41 9.16 20.14
C ILE A 704 9.26 10.21 20.88
N PRO A 705 10.56 9.95 21.12
CA PRO A 705 11.45 10.95 21.67
C PRO A 705 11.56 12.18 20.76
N ILE A 706 11.38 13.36 21.35
CA ILE A 706 11.35 14.65 20.65
C ILE A 706 12.66 14.95 19.90
N CYS A 707 13.77 14.39 20.36
CA CYS A 707 15.08 14.56 19.74
C CYS A 707 15.27 13.81 18.43
N LEU A 708 14.32 12.94 18.07
CA LEU A 708 14.29 12.24 16.79
C LEU A 708 13.54 13.04 15.71
N LEU A 709 12.79 14.06 16.12
CA LEU A 709 12.06 14.94 15.23
C LEU A 709 12.98 16.00 14.64
N GLN A 710 12.79 16.28 13.35
CA GLN A 710 13.43 17.37 12.64
C GLN A 710 12.35 18.10 11.83
N GLU A 711 12.58 19.38 11.52
CA GLU A 711 11.69 20.09 10.60
C GLU A 711 11.62 19.32 9.27
N ALA A 712 10.41 19.07 8.79
CA ALA A 712 10.20 18.34 7.55
C ALA A 712 10.78 19.13 6.38
N SER A 713 11.56 18.45 5.53
CA SER A 713 12.09 19.07 4.32
C SER A 713 10.98 19.46 3.33
N ASP A 714 11.15 20.56 2.60
CA ASP A 714 10.18 21.04 1.60
C ASP A 714 9.85 19.98 0.54
N SER A 715 10.85 19.17 0.15
CA SER A 715 10.67 18.07 -0.80
C SER A 715 9.72 16.99 -0.24
N LEU A 716 9.83 16.66 1.04
CA LEU A 716 8.97 15.66 1.68
C LEU A 716 7.54 16.19 1.84
N LEU A 717 7.39 17.46 2.23
CA LEU A 717 6.09 18.14 2.29
C LEU A 717 5.41 18.23 0.91
N ALA A 718 6.17 18.50 -0.15
CA ALA A 718 5.65 18.54 -1.51
C ALA A 718 5.12 17.17 -1.96
N LYS A 719 5.87 16.08 -1.69
CA LYS A 719 5.40 14.70 -1.95
C LYS A 719 4.13 14.35 -1.18
N TYR A 720 4.06 14.74 0.09
CA TYR A 720 2.86 14.49 0.90
C TYR A 720 1.63 15.23 0.37
N ARG A 721 1.79 16.50 -0.04
CA ARG A 721 0.71 17.25 -0.69
C ARG A 721 0.25 16.59 -1.99
N GLN A 722 1.21 16.13 -2.81
CA GLN A 722 0.90 15.36 -4.02
C GLN A 722 0.08 14.10 -3.70
N LEU A 723 0.47 13.32 -2.69
CA LEU A 723 -0.31 12.14 -2.27
C LEU A 723 -1.73 12.50 -1.80
N LEU A 724 -1.90 13.62 -1.09
CA LEU A 724 -3.22 14.09 -0.70
C LEU A 724 -4.07 14.50 -1.91
N ASP A 725 -3.47 15.16 -2.89
CA ASP A 725 -4.17 15.57 -4.11
C ASP A 725 -4.51 14.37 -5.00
N ASP A 726 -3.59 13.39 -5.12
CA ASP A 726 -3.82 12.11 -5.81
C ASP A 726 -4.95 11.33 -5.14
N LYS A 727 -4.98 11.27 -3.80
CA LYS A 727 -6.08 10.63 -3.06
C LYS A 727 -7.41 11.33 -3.31
N LYS A 728 -7.45 12.67 -3.27
CA LYS A 728 -8.67 13.44 -3.59
C LYS A 728 -9.13 13.22 -5.02
N ALA A 729 -8.20 13.16 -5.97
CA ALA A 729 -8.49 12.88 -7.37
C ALA A 729 -9.07 11.46 -7.53
N GLN A 730 -8.47 10.47 -6.87
CA GLN A 730 -8.97 9.09 -6.86
C GLN A 730 -10.36 8.99 -6.21
N GLU A 731 -10.60 9.67 -5.09
CA GLU A 731 -11.92 9.74 -4.44
C GLU A 731 -12.95 10.40 -5.38
N SER A 732 -12.58 11.48 -6.06
CA SER A 732 -13.42 12.14 -7.07
C SER A 732 -13.72 11.22 -8.26
N ASP A 733 -12.74 10.48 -8.76
CA ASP A 733 -12.91 9.51 -9.86
C ASP A 733 -13.79 8.32 -9.46
N ASN A 734 -13.63 7.84 -8.22
CA ASN A 734 -14.47 6.79 -7.66
C ASN A 734 -15.92 7.28 -7.54
N ILE A 735 -16.15 8.50 -7.04
CA ILE A 735 -17.48 9.11 -6.97
C ILE A 735 -18.05 9.28 -8.38
N SER A 736 -17.28 9.81 -9.33
CA SER A 736 -17.68 9.95 -10.74
C SER A 736 -18.05 8.62 -11.38
N THR A 737 -17.29 7.56 -11.11
CA THR A 737 -17.57 6.19 -11.59
C THR A 737 -18.86 5.64 -11.00
N VAL A 738 -19.09 5.85 -9.70
CA VAL A 738 -20.33 5.44 -9.02
C VAL A 738 -21.51 6.22 -9.58
N LEU A 739 -21.38 7.53 -9.77
CA LEU A 739 -22.41 8.37 -10.41
C LEU A 739 -22.71 7.90 -11.84
N GLY A 740 -21.70 7.59 -12.65
CA GLY A 740 -21.90 7.05 -14.00
C GLY A 740 -22.61 5.70 -14.00
N LYS A 741 -22.33 4.82 -13.04
CA LYS A 741 -23.09 3.56 -12.86
C LYS A 741 -24.54 3.83 -12.49
N ILE A 742 -24.79 4.79 -11.59
CA ILE A 742 -26.14 5.21 -11.22
C ILE A 742 -26.88 5.78 -12.43
N GLU A 743 -26.24 6.63 -13.24
CA GLU A 743 -26.81 7.18 -14.48
C GLU A 743 -27.17 6.08 -15.49
N ILE A 744 -26.32 5.06 -15.66
CA ILE A 744 -26.62 3.92 -16.55
C ILE A 744 -27.84 3.15 -16.03
N VAL A 745 -27.94 2.91 -14.72
CA VAL A 745 -29.09 2.24 -14.11
C VAL A 745 -30.35 3.09 -14.26
N MET A 746 -30.26 4.40 -14.03
CA MET A 746 -31.36 5.35 -14.23
C MET A 746 -31.82 5.36 -15.69
N LYS A 747 -30.89 5.44 -16.65
CA LYS A 747 -31.21 5.39 -18.08
C LYS A 747 -31.85 4.07 -18.48
N HIS A 748 -31.35 2.94 -17.97
CA HIS A 748 -31.98 1.65 -18.21
C HIS A 748 -33.40 1.59 -17.65
N PHE A 749 -33.64 2.20 -16.48
CA PHE A 749 -34.97 2.33 -15.91
C PHE A 749 -35.89 3.24 -16.74
N GLU A 750 -35.38 4.38 -17.24
CA GLU A 750 -36.10 5.29 -18.14
C GLU A 750 -36.44 4.63 -19.49
N ASP A 751 -35.49 3.92 -20.09
CA ASP A 751 -35.68 3.18 -21.35
C ASP A 751 -36.75 2.08 -21.16
N ASN A 752 -36.65 1.29 -20.08
CA ASN A 752 -37.67 0.29 -19.73
C ASN A 752 -39.04 0.92 -19.47
N TYR A 753 -39.08 2.10 -18.82
CA TYR A 753 -40.33 2.84 -18.59
C TYR A 753 -40.94 3.34 -19.91
N ASN A 754 -40.12 3.87 -20.81
CA ASN A 754 -40.56 4.35 -22.13
C ASN A 754 -41.07 3.21 -23.00
N ASP A 755 -40.42 2.05 -22.98
CA ASP A 755 -40.90 0.84 -23.67
C ASP A 755 -42.24 0.36 -23.10
N LEU A 756 -42.37 0.32 -21.76
CA LEU A 756 -43.62 -0.03 -21.09
C LEU A 756 -44.76 0.94 -21.46
N LYS A 757 -44.45 2.23 -21.56
CA LYS A 757 -45.40 3.28 -21.97
C LYS A 757 -45.80 3.15 -23.44
N ASN A 758 -44.85 2.89 -24.33
CA ASN A 758 -45.11 2.66 -25.75
C ASN A 758 -46.01 1.43 -25.98
N ASP A 759 -45.78 0.35 -25.24
CA ASP A 759 -46.62 -0.84 -25.29
C ASP A 759 -48.02 -0.57 -24.75
N LEU A 760 -48.14 0.22 -23.68
CA LEU A 760 -49.41 0.68 -23.14
C LEU A 760 -50.21 1.48 -24.18
N ASP A 761 -49.56 2.42 -24.87
CA ASP A 761 -50.18 3.26 -25.88
C ASP A 761 -50.66 2.43 -27.09
N LYS A 762 -49.85 1.49 -27.59
CA LYS A 762 -50.24 0.55 -28.68
C LYS A 762 -51.42 -0.34 -28.30
N MET A 763 -51.47 -0.82 -27.05
CA MET A 763 -52.61 -1.60 -26.55
C MET A 763 -53.88 -0.76 -26.43
N GLN A 764 -53.78 0.50 -26.01
CA GLN A 764 -54.91 1.42 -25.98
C GLN A 764 -55.42 1.76 -27.39
N GLU A 765 -54.52 1.92 -28.35
CA GLU A 765 -54.88 2.12 -29.76
C GLU A 765 -55.58 0.88 -30.34
N SER A 766 -55.02 -0.31 -30.12
CA SER A 766 -55.61 -1.59 -30.56
C SER A 766 -56.99 -1.82 -29.95
N LEU A 767 -57.17 -1.47 -28.66
CA LEU A 767 -58.47 -1.53 -27.99
C LEU A 767 -59.48 -0.57 -28.63
N SER A 768 -59.06 0.65 -28.94
CA SER A 768 -59.90 1.67 -29.59
C SER A 768 -60.29 1.25 -31.01
N GLN A 769 -59.37 0.66 -31.77
CA GLN A 769 -59.65 0.11 -33.11
C GLN A 769 -60.65 -1.06 -33.03
N LEU A 770 -60.47 -1.98 -32.08
CA LEU A 770 -61.42 -3.09 -31.86
C LEU A 770 -62.81 -2.59 -31.48
N GLN A 771 -62.92 -1.54 -30.66
CA GLN A 771 -64.20 -0.93 -30.29
C GLN A 771 -64.88 -0.27 -31.49
N ASN A 772 -64.13 0.44 -32.33
CA ASN A 772 -64.66 1.04 -33.55
C ASN A 772 -65.15 -0.03 -34.54
N GLN A 773 -64.39 -1.11 -34.73
CA GLN A 773 -64.80 -2.22 -35.59
C GLN A 773 -66.03 -2.97 -35.05
N GLU A 774 -66.15 -3.12 -33.73
CA GLU A 774 -67.34 -3.71 -33.11
C GLU A 774 -68.56 -2.81 -33.30
N ASN A 775 -68.43 -1.50 -33.12
CA ASN A 775 -69.48 -0.52 -33.40
C ASN A 775 -69.89 -0.54 -34.88
N ASP A 776 -68.95 -0.62 -35.82
CA ASP A 776 -69.22 -0.73 -37.25
C ASP A 776 -69.95 -2.04 -37.58
N LEU A 777 -69.56 -3.15 -36.95
CA LEU A 777 -70.22 -4.44 -37.08
C LEU A 777 -71.65 -4.40 -36.53
N GLU A 778 -71.85 -3.78 -35.37
CA GLU A 778 -73.18 -3.57 -34.77
C GLU A 778 -74.06 -2.70 -35.66
N ASN A 779 -73.53 -1.59 -36.18
CA ASN A 779 -74.25 -0.71 -37.12
C ASN A 779 -74.61 -1.44 -38.42
N MET A 780 -73.69 -2.25 -38.96
CA MET A 780 -73.97 -3.11 -40.12
C MET A 780 -75.08 -4.11 -39.79
N VAL A 781 -75.03 -4.77 -38.64
CA VAL A 781 -76.08 -5.71 -38.18
C VAL A 781 -77.42 -5.01 -38.02
N GLU A 782 -77.45 -3.81 -37.45
CA GLU A 782 -78.67 -3.01 -37.27
C GLU A 782 -79.29 -2.64 -38.61
N SER A 783 -78.47 -2.23 -39.59
CA SER A 783 -78.92 -1.93 -40.96
C SER A 783 -79.45 -3.18 -41.69
N MET A 784 -78.89 -4.34 -41.36
CA MET A 784 -79.21 -5.63 -41.94
C MET A 784 -80.46 -6.29 -41.34
N LYS A 785 -80.85 -5.97 -40.10
CA LYS A 785 -82.08 -6.49 -39.47
C LYS A 785 -83.38 -6.13 -40.23
N ASN A 786 -83.34 -5.11 -41.09
CA ASN A 786 -84.48 -4.69 -41.91
C ASN A 786 -84.55 -5.42 -43.28
N SER A 787 -83.61 -6.32 -43.57
CA SER A 787 -83.58 -7.17 -44.76
C SER A 787 -84.12 -8.56 -44.40
N GLU A 788 -85.22 -9.00 -45.03
CA GLU A 788 -85.87 -10.29 -44.75
C GLU A 788 -85.06 -11.53 -45.19
N ASP A 789 -83.86 -11.36 -45.74
CA ASP A 789 -83.10 -12.44 -46.43
C ASP A 789 -81.74 -12.80 -45.78
N ILE A 790 -81.59 -12.57 -44.48
CA ILE A 790 -80.34 -12.91 -43.78
C ILE A 790 -80.44 -14.29 -43.14
N SER A 791 -79.67 -15.24 -43.68
CA SER A 791 -79.50 -16.58 -43.12
C SER A 791 -79.18 -16.52 -41.62
N GLN A 792 -79.93 -17.29 -40.81
CA GLN A 792 -79.70 -17.45 -39.36
C GLN A 792 -78.24 -17.81 -39.03
N GLU A 793 -77.53 -18.45 -39.95
CA GLU A 793 -76.12 -18.80 -39.80
C GLU A 793 -75.21 -17.56 -39.72
N VAL A 794 -75.52 -16.52 -40.49
CA VAL A 794 -74.76 -15.26 -40.49
C VAL A 794 -74.97 -14.51 -39.17
N GLN A 795 -76.21 -14.46 -38.68
CA GLN A 795 -76.52 -13.86 -37.37
C GLN A 795 -75.84 -14.60 -36.21
N MET A 796 -75.77 -15.93 -36.29
CA MET A 796 -75.10 -16.74 -35.26
C MET A 796 -73.57 -16.54 -35.28
N LYS A 797 -72.96 -16.48 -36.47
CA LYS A 797 -71.53 -16.17 -36.63
C LYS A 797 -71.21 -14.76 -36.15
N MET A 798 -72.06 -13.77 -36.42
CA MET A 798 -71.88 -12.40 -35.93
C MET A 798 -71.94 -12.34 -34.41
N ARG A 799 -72.94 -12.96 -33.76
CA ARG A 799 -72.99 -13.02 -32.27
C ARG A 799 -71.76 -13.71 -31.68
N LEU A 800 -71.25 -14.75 -32.34
CA LEU A 800 -70.04 -15.44 -31.90
C LEU A 800 -68.79 -14.53 -32.01
N ILE A 801 -68.69 -13.74 -33.08
CA ILE A 801 -67.60 -12.79 -33.30
C ILE A 801 -67.67 -11.64 -32.30
N THR A 802 -68.84 -11.05 -32.06
CA THR A 802 -69.04 -9.99 -31.04
C THR A 802 -68.66 -10.50 -29.65
N ASN A 803 -69.15 -11.68 -29.24
CA ASN A 803 -68.81 -12.26 -27.93
C ASN A 803 -67.30 -12.53 -27.76
N LYS A 804 -66.61 -12.95 -28.83
CA LYS A 804 -65.15 -13.12 -28.83
C LYS A 804 -64.43 -11.77 -28.78
N SER A 805 -64.88 -10.76 -29.51
CA SER A 805 -64.37 -9.38 -29.45
C SER A 805 -64.45 -8.83 -28.03
N SER A 806 -65.63 -8.88 -27.38
CA SER A 806 -65.79 -8.33 -26.04
C SER A 806 -65.01 -9.11 -24.97
N ALA A 807 -64.67 -10.39 -25.21
CA ALA A 807 -63.76 -11.15 -24.34
C ALA A 807 -62.30 -10.70 -24.48
N VAL A 808 -61.85 -10.46 -25.72
CA VAL A 808 -60.51 -9.93 -26.02
C VAL A 808 -60.35 -8.51 -25.47
N GLN A 809 -61.35 -7.64 -25.65
CA GLN A 809 -61.34 -6.28 -25.09
C GLN A 809 -61.23 -6.27 -23.57
N ARG A 810 -61.95 -7.15 -22.87
CA ARG A 810 -61.84 -7.28 -21.39
C ARG A 810 -60.46 -7.73 -20.95
N ARG A 811 -59.81 -8.61 -21.72
CA ARG A 811 -58.45 -9.08 -21.44
C ARG A 811 -57.41 -7.98 -21.67
N ILE A 812 -57.48 -7.28 -22.81
CA ILE A 812 -56.60 -6.14 -23.10
C ILE A 812 -56.80 -5.02 -22.06
N ALA A 813 -58.03 -4.71 -21.66
CA ALA A 813 -58.31 -3.70 -20.63
C ALA A 813 -57.75 -4.09 -19.24
N ALA A 814 -57.73 -5.39 -18.91
CA ALA A 814 -57.11 -5.89 -17.68
C ALA A 814 -55.58 -5.79 -17.73
N GLU A 815 -54.95 -6.13 -18.86
CA GLU A 815 -53.51 -5.94 -19.09
C GLU A 815 -53.10 -4.47 -19.02
N VAL A 816 -53.85 -3.56 -19.67
CA VAL A 816 -53.64 -2.12 -19.59
C VAL A 816 -53.74 -1.61 -18.14
N ARG A 817 -54.65 -2.13 -17.32
CA ARG A 817 -54.71 -1.79 -15.88
C ARG A 817 -53.52 -2.31 -15.11
N MET A 818 -53.09 -3.55 -15.35
CA MET A 818 -51.92 -4.14 -14.70
C MET A 818 -50.64 -3.39 -15.05
N LEU A 819 -50.50 -2.95 -16.29
CA LEU A 819 -49.35 -2.15 -16.74
C LEU A 819 -49.37 -0.74 -16.15
N LYS A 820 -50.54 -0.09 -16.04
CA LYS A 820 -50.68 1.18 -15.30
C LYS A 820 -50.37 1.05 -13.80
N LEU A 821 -50.62 -0.12 -13.21
CA LEU A 821 -50.25 -0.42 -11.82
C LEU A 821 -48.76 -0.77 -11.65
N ARG A 822 -48.10 -1.31 -12.69
CA ARG A 822 -46.63 -1.54 -12.68
C ARG A 822 -45.83 -0.28 -13.01
N SER A 823 -46.41 0.62 -13.79
CA SER A 823 -45.82 1.91 -14.17
C SER A 823 -45.88 2.95 -13.04
N ARG A 824 -46.86 2.84 -12.14
CA ARG A 824 -46.93 3.58 -10.88
C ARG A 824 -46.12 2.88 -9.82
#